data_AF-A0A9W4P9Z1-F1
#
_entry.id   AF-A0A9W4P9Z1-F1
#
_cell.length_a   1.000
_cell.length_b   1.000
_cell.length_c   1.000
_cell.angle_alpha   90.00
_cell.angle_beta   90.00
_cell.angle_gamma   90.00
#
_symmetry.space_group_name_H-M   'P 1'
#
loop_
_entity.id
_entity.type
_entity.pdbx_description
1 polymer ?
#
loop_
_entity_poly.entity_id
_entity_poly.type
_entity_poly.pdbx_seq_one_letter_code
_entity_poly.pdbx_strand_id
1 'polypeptide(L)'
;MASEHTVTKVLLEWINSFSLGKTLRATDELTDGIILWEILQDIDPQYFLEEIPERHSSDHWVAKWQNLKHIHKLLLNYIRHQNDDILPSGLDPSPDLESIAEKASAKETNKLLKLLLIAAISSPNAGTYVQTLQELSTSTQEGLRDIIEEAHNGQYEPMDAADELREDLAKHDRPVDLELQFEERVGKVLAENDRLTHEKKELEKALEDLHNRLARLQENNDTLQNRLASTEDRLVTLKSGKGDIGHNAKALESKTRQQDDLIASQEAKLTAAQDEIDSLRMTVESLRIKNQRYQKLQDDYDELRTEKDQLARKANAAEKYRQKLQASQDFEKENQTLKNQIKDLQQQLKESDSQQRWSAERDVELEEYRKLLPQVEQECNEIQNLKKQLEFNNHALTERLESADEQHERDDALISELRERLGEMDGLPGSASPGSETPKMQGTLHKDFEALGVKESHLKSDNDDSKREMESVKAPSAPASHTEGFSENFVASVQLARSGSTQSHDYWKLYENYTGALKKIAEVQDTLETARRDLSDTQAELGLVNAEQVEMLQGLEAHNSAELTKVRDDRESLTQNVHHLEAEVDASQTLVREVCAEREELRKMLDNKQSEISSEDQEVMNEMQMLLGEFETHNNEGGEVPQKSSFELLKQCAGVLEKNVERLAQRAEYIQQQNELVKSLRERMKNYEENLDDGMSKERELELQNIIDSQARELNLVGSAWYHLQSRWQNNNMTVSRYRHGASTGDSKGWLAKQRNAVTGY
;
A
#
# COMPACT_ATOMS: atom_id res chain seq x y z
N MET A 1 4.97 37.66 54.72
CA MET A 1 3.57 37.50 55.17
C MET A 1 2.79 38.81 55.06
N ALA A 2 2.71 39.63 56.12
CA ALA A 2 1.78 40.77 56.17
C ALA A 2 2.08 41.91 55.17
N SER A 3 3.36 42.21 54.93
CA SER A 3 3.81 43.16 53.90
C SER A 3 3.49 42.65 52.49
N GLU A 4 3.89 41.42 52.17
CA GLU A 4 3.69 40.79 50.86
C GLU A 4 2.21 40.74 50.45
N HIS A 5 1.29 40.41 51.37
CA HIS A 5 -0.15 40.41 51.08
C HIS A 5 -0.69 41.82 50.78
N THR A 6 -0.18 42.85 51.46
CA THR A 6 -0.51 44.25 51.17
C THR A 6 -0.01 44.65 49.78
N VAL A 7 1.24 44.32 49.44
CA VAL A 7 1.84 44.55 48.10
C VAL A 7 1.04 43.82 47.01
N THR A 8 0.66 42.56 47.21
CA THR A 8 -0.20 41.82 46.26
C THR A 8 -1.53 42.53 46.05
N LYS A 9 -2.21 42.97 47.12
CA LYS A 9 -3.50 43.65 47.00
C LYS A 9 -3.37 44.97 46.21
N VAL A 10 -2.33 45.76 46.49
CA VAL A 10 -2.05 47.04 45.84
C VAL A 10 -1.77 46.85 44.34
N LEU A 11 -0.94 45.86 43.97
CA LEU A 11 -0.64 45.55 42.57
C LEU A 11 -1.86 44.97 41.82
N LEU A 12 -2.68 44.13 42.47
CA LEU A 12 -3.92 43.63 41.86
C LEU A 12 -4.98 44.75 41.69
N GLU A 13 -5.09 45.71 42.60
CA GLU A 13 -5.99 46.86 42.44
C GLU A 13 -5.56 47.75 41.26
N TRP A 14 -4.25 47.94 41.06
CA TRP A 14 -3.71 48.61 39.86
C TRP A 14 -4.02 47.85 38.55
N ILE A 15 -3.77 46.54 38.50
CA ILE A 15 -4.05 45.70 37.32
C ILE A 15 -5.53 45.73 36.94
N ASN A 16 -6.42 45.76 37.93
CA ASN A 16 -7.87 45.91 37.73
C ASN A 16 -8.32 47.29 37.20
N SER A 17 -7.42 48.27 37.00
CA SER A 17 -7.74 49.52 36.28
C SER A 17 -7.61 49.41 34.76
N PHE A 18 -6.97 48.36 34.24
CA PHE A 18 -6.92 48.08 32.81
C PHE A 18 -8.23 47.43 32.33
N SER A 19 -8.54 47.53 31.03
CA SER A 19 -9.82 47.08 30.46
C SER A 19 -9.88 45.56 30.20
N LEU A 20 -9.51 44.74 31.19
CA LEU A 20 -9.24 43.29 31.07
C LEU A 20 -10.48 42.39 30.88
N GLY A 21 -11.69 42.94 30.75
CA GLY A 21 -12.95 42.21 30.62
C GLY A 21 -13.40 41.38 31.85
N LYS A 22 -12.49 41.06 32.77
CA LYS A 22 -12.71 40.36 34.05
C LYS A 22 -12.05 41.12 35.21
N THR A 23 -12.51 40.88 36.44
CA THR A 23 -11.90 41.44 37.66
C THR A 23 -11.15 40.37 38.43
N LEU A 24 -9.83 40.54 38.53
CA LEU A 24 -8.91 39.57 39.13
C LEU A 24 -8.95 39.66 40.65
N ARG A 25 -8.98 38.51 41.33
CA ARG A 25 -9.04 38.40 42.80
C ARG A 25 -7.82 37.72 43.41
N ALA A 26 -7.03 37.00 42.60
CA ALA A 26 -5.80 36.35 43.02
C ALA A 26 -4.69 36.51 41.97
N THR A 27 -3.44 36.36 42.41
CA THR A 27 -2.25 36.28 41.53
C THR A 27 -2.27 35.07 40.60
N ASP A 28 -2.99 34.03 41.00
CA ASP A 28 -3.10 32.74 40.33
C ASP A 28 -3.69 32.90 38.90
N GLU A 29 -4.58 33.88 38.73
CA GLU A 29 -5.21 34.26 37.45
C GLU A 29 -4.22 34.88 36.44
N LEU A 30 -3.03 35.29 36.88
CA LEU A 30 -1.97 35.87 36.05
C LEU A 30 -0.90 34.84 35.65
N THR A 31 -1.02 33.59 36.10
CA THR A 31 0.02 32.56 35.91
C THR A 31 0.22 32.10 34.48
N ASP A 32 -0.77 32.24 33.60
CA ASP A 32 -0.66 31.86 32.17
C ASP A 32 0.03 32.92 31.29
N GLY A 33 0.29 34.11 31.84
CA GLY A 33 0.92 35.24 31.15
C GLY A 33 0.02 35.97 30.14
N ILE A 34 -1.16 35.45 29.79
CA ILE A 34 -1.98 36.02 28.70
C ILE A 34 -2.46 37.42 29.05
N ILE A 35 -2.93 37.64 30.28
CA ILE A 35 -3.35 38.96 30.77
C ILE A 35 -2.17 39.94 30.85
N LEU A 36 -0.99 39.45 31.23
CA LEU A 36 0.22 40.28 31.30
C LEU A 36 0.64 40.74 29.89
N TRP A 37 0.41 39.90 28.87
CA TRP A 37 0.63 40.24 27.48
C TRP A 37 -0.40 41.26 26.95
N GLU A 38 -1.68 41.10 27.25
CA GLU A 38 -2.72 42.08 26.93
C GLU A 38 -2.39 43.47 27.51
N ILE A 39 -1.91 43.52 28.76
CA ILE A 39 -1.48 44.77 29.41
C ILE A 39 -0.23 45.37 28.72
N LEU A 40 0.73 44.55 28.31
CA LEU A 40 1.92 45.04 27.58
C LEU A 40 1.55 45.59 26.20
N GLN A 41 0.59 44.97 25.50
CA GLN A 41 0.08 45.47 24.22
C GLN A 41 -0.75 46.75 24.37
N ASP A 42 -1.41 46.98 25.51
CA ASP A 42 -2.02 48.29 25.84
C ASP A 42 -0.94 49.36 26.08
N ILE A 43 0.07 49.05 26.91
CA ILE A 43 1.16 49.95 27.28
C ILE A 43 1.94 50.47 26.05
N ASP A 44 2.38 49.58 25.16
CA ASP A 44 3.12 49.94 23.96
C ASP A 44 2.82 49.00 22.76
N PRO A 45 1.77 49.30 21.98
CA PRO A 45 1.42 48.55 20.77
C PRO A 45 2.50 48.57 19.67
N GLN A 46 3.53 49.43 19.77
CA GLN A 46 4.60 49.54 18.77
C GLN A 46 5.83 48.69 19.12
N TYR A 47 6.00 48.35 20.40
CA TYR A 47 7.07 47.44 20.85
C TYR A 47 6.58 45.99 20.95
N PHE A 48 5.40 45.74 21.52
CA PHE A 48 4.86 44.39 21.77
C PHE A 48 4.09 43.82 20.57
N LEU A 49 4.72 43.88 19.39
CA LEU A 49 4.17 43.48 18.08
C LEU A 49 4.14 41.97 17.82
N GLU A 50 4.87 41.16 18.59
CA GLU A 50 4.94 39.72 18.41
C GLU A 50 3.65 39.00 18.89
N GLU A 51 3.56 37.69 18.68
CA GLU A 51 2.47 36.87 19.22
C GLU A 51 2.99 36.08 20.44
N ILE A 52 2.25 36.10 21.55
CA ILE A 52 2.57 35.28 22.72
C ILE A 52 2.64 33.78 22.33
N PRO A 53 3.67 33.00 22.77
CA PRO A 53 3.90 31.64 22.27
C PRO A 53 2.68 30.71 22.33
N GLU A 54 1.94 30.72 23.43
CA GLU A 54 0.72 29.93 23.60
C GLU A 54 -0.47 30.84 23.95
N ARG A 55 -1.33 31.06 22.96
CA ARG A 55 -2.53 31.92 23.01
C ARG A 55 -3.75 31.33 23.73
N HIS A 56 -3.64 30.12 24.27
CA HIS A 56 -4.71 29.43 24.96
C HIS A 56 -4.28 29.15 26.40
N SER A 57 -5.14 29.41 27.38
CA SER A 57 -4.87 29.10 28.79
C SER A 57 -4.70 27.59 28.96
N SER A 58 -3.44 27.14 28.93
CA SER A 58 -3.04 25.76 29.14
C SER A 58 -2.87 25.49 30.63
N ASP A 59 -3.46 24.40 31.12
CA ASP A 59 -3.25 23.95 32.51
C ASP A 59 -1.82 23.41 32.74
N HIS A 60 -1.06 23.14 31.67
CA HIS A 60 0.29 22.61 31.77
C HIS A 60 1.30 23.71 32.13
N TRP A 61 1.96 23.58 33.29
CA TRP A 61 2.85 24.62 33.82
C TRP A 61 4.01 25.00 32.89
N VAL A 62 4.51 24.06 32.06
CA VAL A 62 5.60 24.36 31.10
C VAL A 62 5.14 25.37 30.04
N ALA A 63 3.87 25.36 29.65
CA ALA A 63 3.32 26.31 28.69
C ALA A 63 3.26 27.72 29.28
N LYS A 64 2.69 27.81 30.49
CA LYS A 64 2.69 29.02 31.33
C LYS A 64 4.10 29.58 31.50
N TRP A 65 5.09 28.72 31.78
CA TRP A 65 6.49 29.09 31.92
C TRP A 65 7.11 29.64 30.62
N GLN A 66 6.79 29.06 29.46
CA GLN A 66 7.25 29.58 28.17
C GLN A 66 6.69 30.98 27.88
N ASN A 67 5.38 31.18 28.10
CA ASN A 67 4.74 32.50 28.03
C ASN A 67 5.42 33.51 28.96
N LEU A 68 5.55 33.19 30.25
CA LEU A 68 6.17 34.07 31.25
C LEU A 68 7.65 34.38 30.92
N LYS A 69 8.40 33.43 30.35
CA LYS A 69 9.80 33.61 29.93
C LYS A 69 9.94 34.50 28.70
N HIS A 70 9.00 34.42 27.76
CA HIS A 70 8.91 35.34 26.63
C HIS A 70 8.58 36.76 27.11
N ILE A 71 7.56 36.90 27.95
CA ILE A 71 7.14 38.16 28.59
C ILE A 71 8.30 38.80 29.36
N HIS A 72 8.94 38.07 30.28
CA HIS A 72 10.03 38.57 31.13
C HIS A 72 11.24 39.03 30.31
N LYS A 73 11.61 38.30 29.25
CA LYS A 73 12.69 38.69 28.33
C LYS A 73 12.39 40.02 27.62
N LEU A 74 11.19 40.16 27.04
CA LEU A 74 10.81 41.40 26.34
C LEU A 74 10.63 42.57 27.32
N LEU A 75 10.06 42.32 28.50
CA LEU A 75 9.88 43.29 29.57
C LEU A 75 11.22 43.88 30.07
N LEU A 76 12.21 43.03 30.36
CA LEU A 76 13.56 43.51 30.71
C LEU A 76 14.24 44.28 29.58
N ASN A 77 14.06 43.84 28.33
CA ASN A 77 14.64 44.52 27.16
C ASN A 77 13.99 45.90 26.93
N TYR A 78 12.68 46.01 27.17
CA TYR A 78 11.94 47.27 27.11
C TYR A 78 12.40 48.25 28.20
N ILE A 79 12.45 47.81 29.46
CA ILE A 79 12.89 48.64 30.59
C ILE A 79 14.30 49.19 30.34
N ARG A 80 15.23 48.38 29.82
CA ARG A 80 16.57 48.84 29.44
C ARG A 80 16.53 49.85 28.30
N HIS A 81 15.79 49.57 27.22
CA HIS A 81 15.71 50.44 26.05
C HIS A 81 15.13 51.83 26.36
N GLN A 82 14.23 51.94 27.35
CA GLN A 82 13.64 53.22 27.77
C GLN A 82 14.45 53.95 28.86
N ASN A 83 15.44 53.30 29.51
CA ASN A 83 16.22 53.86 30.62
C ASN A 83 17.74 53.82 30.36
N ASP A 84 18.19 54.14 29.14
CA ASP A 84 19.61 54.21 28.73
C ASP A 84 20.46 52.95 29.09
N ASP A 85 19.86 51.75 28.96
CA ASP A 85 20.41 50.42 29.30
C ASP A 85 20.75 50.22 30.80
N ILE A 86 20.23 51.09 31.68
CA ILE A 86 20.36 51.01 33.13
C ILE A 86 19.07 50.43 33.74
N LEU A 87 19.20 49.45 34.65
CA LEU A 87 18.09 48.95 35.45
C LEU A 87 18.05 49.65 36.83
N PRO A 88 16.88 50.01 37.39
CA PRO A 88 16.76 50.60 38.72
C PRO A 88 17.35 49.71 39.83
N SER A 89 18.13 50.31 40.75
CA SER A 89 19.01 49.57 41.68
C SER A 89 18.30 48.76 42.76
N GLY A 90 17.03 49.05 43.05
CA GLY A 90 16.21 48.31 44.01
C GLY A 90 15.28 47.26 43.36
N LEU A 91 15.34 47.09 42.04
CA LEU A 91 14.44 46.22 41.29
C LEU A 91 15.07 44.85 41.02
N ASP A 92 14.51 43.79 41.59
CA ASP A 92 14.95 42.41 41.34
C ASP A 92 14.71 42.04 39.85
N PRO A 93 15.77 41.81 39.04
CA PRO A 93 15.64 41.49 37.62
C PRO A 93 15.19 40.03 37.41
N SER A 94 15.15 39.22 38.46
CA SER A 94 15.11 37.76 38.45
C SER A 94 13.99 37.17 39.32
N PRO A 95 12.71 37.42 38.98
CA PRO A 95 11.60 36.63 39.52
C PRO A 95 11.77 35.15 39.13
N ASP A 96 11.50 34.24 40.07
CA ASP A 96 11.45 32.81 39.78
C ASP A 96 10.16 32.47 39.01
N LEU A 97 10.27 32.50 37.68
CA LEU A 97 9.20 32.20 36.73
C LEU A 97 8.69 30.76 36.84
N GLU A 98 9.52 29.81 37.30
CA GLU A 98 9.14 28.41 37.48
C GLU A 98 8.20 28.27 38.68
N SER A 99 8.52 28.91 39.80
CA SER A 99 7.62 28.99 40.96
C SER A 99 6.37 29.86 40.72
N ILE A 100 6.34 30.75 39.72
CA ILE A 100 5.08 31.37 39.26
C ILE A 100 4.24 30.34 38.49
N ALA A 101 4.82 29.67 37.50
CA ALA A 101 4.10 28.80 36.57
C ALA A 101 3.59 27.48 37.20
N GLU A 102 4.40 26.85 38.05
CA GLU A 102 4.08 25.58 38.72
C GLU A 102 3.39 25.80 40.06
N LYS A 103 3.89 26.73 40.88
CA LYS A 103 3.53 26.86 42.31
C LYS A 103 2.63 28.06 42.63
N ALA A 104 2.23 28.85 41.62
CA ALA A 104 1.45 30.08 41.77
C ALA A 104 2.01 31.04 42.84
N SER A 105 3.33 31.16 42.94
CA SER A 105 4.01 31.88 44.02
C SER A 105 3.75 33.40 43.95
N ALA A 106 2.74 33.86 44.71
CA ALA A 106 2.36 35.27 44.79
C ALA A 106 3.53 36.23 45.09
N LYS A 107 4.57 35.77 45.80
CA LYS A 107 5.79 36.55 46.06
C LYS A 107 6.57 36.83 44.78
N GLU A 108 6.73 35.82 43.93
CA GLU A 108 7.48 35.94 42.68
C GLU A 108 6.60 36.59 41.59
N THR A 109 5.29 36.35 41.60
CA THR A 109 4.33 37.12 40.80
C THR A 109 4.40 38.62 41.16
N ASN A 110 4.45 38.99 42.44
CA ASN A 110 4.62 40.39 42.85
C ASN A 110 5.88 41.02 42.25
N LYS A 111 7.01 40.31 42.18
CA LYS A 111 8.25 40.82 41.53
C LYS A 111 8.04 41.07 40.04
N LEU A 112 7.44 40.12 39.33
CA LEU A 112 7.12 40.27 37.89
C LEU A 112 6.15 41.44 37.65
N LEU A 113 5.21 41.67 38.57
CA LEU A 113 4.30 42.80 38.55
C LEU A 113 4.97 44.14 38.91
N LYS A 114 6.00 44.15 39.77
CA LYS A 114 6.86 45.34 39.94
C LYS A 114 7.60 45.68 38.65
N LEU A 115 8.16 44.69 37.95
CA LEU A 115 8.78 44.89 36.63
C LEU A 115 7.76 45.48 35.62
N LEU A 116 6.54 44.94 35.58
CA LEU A 116 5.47 45.45 34.71
C LEU A 116 5.05 46.90 35.05
N LEU A 117 4.96 47.25 36.34
CA LEU A 117 4.68 48.61 36.80
C LEU A 117 5.77 49.60 36.37
N ILE A 118 7.05 49.20 36.49
CA ILE A 118 8.19 50.03 36.03
C ILE A 118 8.15 50.21 34.51
N ALA A 119 7.84 49.17 33.73
CA ALA A 119 7.67 49.31 32.28
C ALA A 119 6.51 50.25 31.90
N ALA A 120 5.39 50.21 32.62
CA ALA A 120 4.25 51.10 32.36
C ALA A 120 4.62 52.59 32.56
N ILE A 121 5.37 52.92 33.61
CA ILE A 121 5.80 54.30 33.89
C ILE A 121 7.03 54.76 33.07
N SER A 122 7.81 53.83 32.50
CA SER A 122 8.86 54.12 31.51
C SER A 122 8.36 54.15 30.06
N SER A 123 7.07 53.92 29.81
CA SER A 123 6.52 53.88 28.44
C SER A 123 6.35 55.28 27.81
N PRO A 124 6.32 55.41 26.47
CA PRO A 124 5.96 56.65 25.79
C PRO A 124 4.57 57.18 26.17
N ASN A 125 3.68 56.27 26.62
CA ASN A 125 2.33 56.55 27.06
C ASN A 125 2.21 56.80 28.57
N ALA A 126 3.31 56.84 29.33
CA ALA A 126 3.30 56.91 30.80
C ALA A 126 2.40 58.03 31.39
N GLY A 127 2.17 59.13 30.66
CA GLY A 127 1.24 60.19 31.06
C GLY A 127 -0.21 59.73 31.28
N THR A 128 -0.72 58.79 30.47
CA THR A 128 -2.08 58.24 30.67
C THR A 128 -2.11 57.26 31.83
N TYR A 129 -1.10 56.40 31.98
CA TYR A 129 -1.01 55.46 33.10
C TYR A 129 -0.80 56.16 34.45
N VAL A 130 -0.02 57.24 34.48
CA VAL A 130 0.11 58.10 35.68
C VAL A 130 -1.21 58.82 36.01
N GLN A 131 -2.07 59.09 35.02
CA GLN A 131 -3.42 59.59 35.28
C GLN A 131 -4.34 58.48 35.84
N THR A 132 -4.36 57.26 35.28
CA THR A 132 -5.20 56.17 35.83
C THR A 132 -4.75 55.75 37.24
N LEU A 133 -3.45 55.80 37.53
CA LEU A 133 -2.89 55.65 38.88
C LEU A 133 -3.46 56.70 39.87
N GLN A 134 -3.77 57.92 39.42
CA GLN A 134 -4.38 58.98 40.24
C GLN A 134 -5.90 58.79 40.47
N GLU A 135 -6.55 57.84 39.79
CA GLU A 135 -7.97 57.51 39.95
C GLU A 135 -8.21 56.31 40.91
N LEU A 136 -7.13 55.61 41.33
CA LEU A 136 -7.16 54.52 42.32
C LEU A 136 -7.41 55.00 43.76
N SER A 137 -7.64 54.06 44.70
CA SER A 137 -7.82 54.42 46.11
C SER A 137 -6.51 54.94 46.74
N THR A 138 -6.62 55.90 47.68
CA THR A 138 -5.45 56.56 48.29
C THR A 138 -4.49 55.58 48.96
N SER A 139 -5.00 54.52 49.60
CA SER A 139 -4.16 53.47 50.20
C SER A 139 -3.35 52.68 49.17
N THR A 140 -3.86 52.56 47.95
CA THR A 140 -3.20 51.89 46.83
C THR A 140 -2.25 52.84 46.10
N GLN A 141 -2.57 54.14 46.01
CA GLN A 141 -1.65 55.18 45.56
C GLN A 141 -0.41 55.30 46.44
N GLU A 142 -0.58 55.29 47.77
CA GLU A 142 0.55 55.28 48.72
C GLU A 142 1.40 54.02 48.56
N GLY A 143 0.78 52.84 48.48
CA GLY A 143 1.49 51.59 48.25
C GLY A 143 2.25 51.53 46.92
N LEU A 144 1.68 52.07 45.83
CA LEU A 144 2.33 52.13 44.51
C LEU A 144 3.48 53.14 44.50
N ARG A 145 3.34 54.30 45.14
CA ARG A 145 4.44 55.25 45.35
C ARG A 145 5.60 54.56 46.08
N ASP A 146 5.32 53.88 47.18
CA ASP A 146 6.36 53.26 48.01
C ASP A 146 7.08 52.13 47.25
N ILE A 147 6.36 51.35 46.43
CA ILE A 147 6.93 50.33 45.53
C ILE A 147 7.82 50.96 44.44
N ILE A 148 7.42 52.10 43.87
CA ILE A 148 8.20 52.80 42.84
C ILE A 148 9.44 53.46 43.45
N GLU A 149 9.34 54.01 44.66
CA GLU A 149 10.47 54.60 45.38
C GLU A 149 11.47 53.51 45.83
N GLU A 150 11.00 52.37 46.34
CA GLU A 150 11.81 51.18 46.63
C GLU A 150 12.62 50.73 45.42
N ALA A 151 11.99 50.64 44.23
CA ALA A 151 12.65 50.19 43.01
C ALA A 151 13.76 51.14 42.52
N HIS A 152 13.59 52.46 42.67
CA HIS A 152 14.56 53.46 42.20
C HIS A 152 15.67 53.77 43.22
N ASN A 153 15.33 53.85 44.51
CA ASN A 153 16.24 54.33 45.55
C ASN A 153 16.84 53.21 46.42
N GLY A 154 16.36 51.97 46.31
CA GLY A 154 16.86 50.83 47.07
C GLY A 154 18.28 50.40 46.68
N GLN A 155 19.04 49.93 47.67
CA GLN A 155 20.25 49.14 47.46
C GLN A 155 19.91 47.65 47.68
N TYR A 156 20.19 46.81 46.69
CA TYR A 156 20.00 45.36 46.80
C TYR A 156 21.13 44.73 47.63
N GLU A 157 20.92 44.60 48.95
CA GLU A 157 21.85 43.98 49.89
C GLU A 157 21.52 42.49 50.14
N PRO A 158 22.44 41.54 49.84
CA PRO A 158 22.28 40.14 50.20
C PRO A 158 22.53 39.95 51.71
N MET A 159 21.45 39.77 52.49
CA MET A 159 21.55 39.86 53.95
C MET A 159 22.15 38.62 54.64
N ASP A 160 23.22 38.85 55.41
CA ASP A 160 23.81 37.95 56.41
C ASP A 160 24.18 38.78 57.68
N ALA A 161 24.36 38.18 58.87
CA ALA A 161 24.20 38.90 60.15
C ALA A 161 25.18 38.58 61.32
N ALA A 162 25.96 39.59 61.76
CA ALA A 162 26.79 39.67 63.00
C ALA A 162 27.38 41.12 63.15
N ASP A 163 27.92 41.65 64.27
CA ASP A 163 27.77 41.46 65.75
C ASP A 163 28.51 42.64 66.47
N GLU A 164 28.11 43.06 67.70
CA GLU A 164 28.69 44.24 68.41
C GLU A 164 28.61 44.17 69.97
N LEU A 165 29.66 44.61 70.72
CA LEU A 165 29.61 45.25 72.09
C LEU A 165 30.97 45.48 72.84
N ARG A 166 31.22 46.66 73.48
CA ARG A 166 32.26 46.99 74.55
C ARG A 166 32.23 48.50 74.99
N GLU A 167 32.92 49.12 75.99
CA GLU A 167 33.91 48.81 77.10
C GLU A 167 33.86 49.93 78.23
N ASP A 168 34.86 50.04 79.16
CA ASP A 168 35.57 51.29 79.65
C ASP A 168 35.98 51.42 81.19
N LEU A 169 36.98 52.31 81.51
CA LEU A 169 37.34 53.09 82.77
C LEU A 169 38.51 52.70 83.78
N ALA A 170 39.19 53.72 84.41
CA ALA A 170 40.37 53.61 85.38
C ALA A 170 40.83 54.92 86.19
N LYS A 171 41.73 54.83 87.23
CA LYS A 171 42.89 55.76 87.70
C LYS A 171 43.11 56.28 89.20
N HIS A 172 44.42 56.31 89.65
CA HIS A 172 45.30 57.27 90.47
C HIS A 172 45.26 57.73 92.00
N ASP A 173 46.43 57.60 92.70
CA ASP A 173 47.36 58.55 93.47
C ASP A 173 46.97 59.51 94.67
N ARG A 174 47.84 60.25 95.47
CA ARG A 174 49.32 60.60 95.42
C ARG A 174 50.24 60.75 96.72
N PRO A 175 50.14 61.75 97.66
CA PRO A 175 51.31 62.61 98.08
C PRO A 175 51.86 62.58 99.56
N VAL A 176 52.98 63.32 99.88
CA VAL A 176 53.76 63.40 101.18
C VAL A 176 54.41 64.80 101.47
N ASP A 177 54.78 65.10 102.73
CA ASP A 177 55.46 66.31 103.26
C ASP A 177 56.21 66.00 104.61
N LEU A 178 57.31 66.64 105.12
CA LEU A 178 58.48 67.35 104.53
C LEU A 178 59.61 67.71 105.58
N GLU A 179 60.40 66.77 106.12
CA GLU A 179 61.69 67.09 106.87
C GLU A 179 62.84 67.51 105.92
N LEU A 180 62.56 67.40 104.63
CA LEU A 180 63.40 67.54 103.45
C LEU A 180 64.22 68.85 103.33
N GLN A 181 64.30 69.81 104.26
CA GLN A 181 64.89 71.15 103.97
C GLN A 181 66.43 71.28 104.10
N PHE A 182 67.10 70.42 104.88
CA PHE A 182 68.58 70.37 104.88
C PHE A 182 69.12 69.17 104.10
N GLU A 183 68.36 68.07 104.09
CA GLU A 183 68.44 67.09 103.02
C GLU A 183 68.15 67.75 101.67
N GLU A 184 67.34 68.80 101.55
CA GLU A 184 67.18 69.57 100.31
C GLU A 184 68.48 70.26 99.89
N ARG A 185 69.44 70.57 100.76
CA ARG A 185 70.61 71.36 100.30
C ARG A 185 71.73 70.45 99.82
N VAL A 186 72.04 69.41 100.60
CA VAL A 186 72.95 68.34 100.14
C VAL A 186 72.27 67.54 99.03
N GLY A 187 70.99 67.25 99.17
CA GLY A 187 70.11 66.62 98.19
C GLY A 187 69.65 67.52 97.05
N LYS A 188 69.79 68.85 97.08
CA LYS A 188 69.75 69.67 95.84
C LYS A 188 71.06 69.55 95.11
N VAL A 189 72.21 69.50 95.78
CA VAL A 189 73.48 69.26 95.09
C VAL A 189 73.58 67.82 94.56
N LEU A 190 73.08 66.83 95.30
CA LEU A 190 72.96 65.44 94.83
C LEU A 190 71.84 65.30 93.80
N ALA A 191 70.62 65.79 94.02
CA ALA A 191 69.57 65.72 92.98
C ALA A 191 69.87 66.59 91.76
N GLU A 192 70.72 67.62 91.84
CA GLU A 192 71.26 68.34 90.68
C GLU A 192 72.33 67.51 89.98
N ASN A 193 73.16 66.75 90.72
CA ASN A 193 74.11 65.79 90.14
C ASN A 193 73.39 64.59 89.50
N ASP A 194 72.35 64.06 90.16
CA ASP A 194 71.48 63.01 89.68
C ASP A 194 70.65 63.52 88.50
N ARG A 195 70.12 64.76 88.54
CA ARG A 195 69.45 65.40 87.39
C ARG A 195 70.42 65.55 86.22
N LEU A 196 71.63 66.08 86.45
CA LEU A 196 72.63 66.25 85.39
C LEU A 196 73.18 64.91 84.85
N THR A 197 73.23 63.85 85.67
CA THR A 197 73.62 62.50 85.21
C THR A 197 72.46 61.75 84.55
N HIS A 198 71.21 61.99 84.95
CA HIS A 198 70.02 61.52 84.23
C HIS A 198 69.87 62.26 82.90
N GLU A 199 69.98 63.59 82.85
CA GLU A 199 69.99 64.38 81.62
C GLU A 199 71.17 64.00 80.72
N LYS A 200 72.37 63.77 81.27
CA LYS A 200 73.50 63.22 80.51
C LYS A 200 73.16 61.84 79.94
N LYS A 201 72.55 60.95 80.72
CA LYS A 201 72.15 59.59 80.30
C LYS A 201 70.99 59.60 79.30
N GLU A 202 70.09 60.56 79.39
CA GLU A 202 69.00 60.80 78.43
C GLU A 202 69.52 61.41 77.12
N LEU A 203 70.52 62.31 77.19
CA LEU A 203 71.23 62.83 76.02
C LEU A 203 72.11 61.75 75.37
N GLU A 204 72.81 60.93 76.15
CA GLU A 204 73.55 59.76 75.65
C GLU A 204 72.60 58.75 75.00
N LYS A 205 71.43 58.49 75.60
CA LYS A 205 70.39 57.67 74.99
C LYS A 205 69.81 58.31 73.73
N ALA A 206 69.55 59.62 73.72
CA ALA A 206 69.01 60.32 72.55
C ALA A 206 70.03 60.36 71.39
N LEU A 207 71.32 60.46 71.68
CA LEU A 207 72.39 60.30 70.69
C LEU A 207 72.47 58.86 70.17
N GLU A 208 72.30 57.86 71.02
CA GLU A 208 72.25 56.46 70.62
C GLU A 208 70.99 56.15 69.78
N ASP A 209 69.82 56.63 70.18
CA ASP A 209 68.57 56.54 69.41
C ASP A 209 68.70 57.26 68.04
N LEU A 210 69.43 58.38 67.98
CA LEU A 210 69.76 59.07 66.73
C LEU A 210 70.76 58.29 65.86
N HIS A 211 71.82 57.69 66.43
CA HIS A 211 72.74 56.83 65.69
C HIS A 211 72.02 55.59 65.13
N ASN A 212 71.19 54.93 65.93
CA ASN A 212 70.38 53.79 65.49
C ASN A 212 69.38 54.18 64.39
N ARG A 213 68.79 55.38 64.47
CA ARG A 213 67.95 55.93 63.39
C ARG A 213 68.76 56.23 62.12
N LEU A 214 69.97 56.75 62.24
CA LEU A 214 70.85 57.07 61.11
C LEU A 214 71.32 55.78 60.42
N ALA A 215 71.75 54.77 61.17
CA ALA A 215 72.11 53.45 60.67
C ALA A 215 70.96 52.77 59.91
N ARG A 216 69.74 52.79 60.46
CA ARG A 216 68.53 52.28 59.76
C ARG A 216 68.20 53.07 58.49
N LEU A 217 68.48 54.37 58.44
CA LEU A 217 68.29 55.19 57.24
C LEU A 217 69.35 54.90 56.18
N GLN A 218 70.59 54.58 56.58
CA GLN A 218 71.63 54.09 55.67
C GLN A 218 71.28 52.71 55.11
N GLU A 219 70.95 51.75 55.96
CA GLU A 219 70.50 50.41 55.56
C GLU A 219 69.31 50.47 54.58
N ASN A 220 68.30 51.31 54.87
CA ASN A 220 67.18 51.51 53.95
C ASN A 220 67.64 52.11 52.61
N ASN A 221 68.49 53.14 52.62
CA ASN A 221 69.05 53.73 51.40
C ASN A 221 69.85 52.70 50.57
N ASP A 222 70.67 51.87 51.22
CA ASP A 222 71.43 50.80 50.56
C ASP A 222 70.49 49.73 49.98
N THR A 223 69.41 49.34 50.67
CA THR A 223 68.40 48.44 50.08
C THR A 223 67.65 49.07 48.91
N LEU A 224 67.40 50.38 48.92
CA LEU A 224 66.78 51.10 47.82
C LEU A 224 67.72 51.22 46.61
N GLN A 225 69.02 51.47 46.82
CA GLN A 225 70.03 51.47 45.76
C GLN A 225 70.19 50.07 45.14
N ASN A 226 70.26 49.02 45.95
CA ASN A 226 70.31 47.63 45.46
C ASN A 226 69.04 47.25 44.68
N ARG A 227 67.86 47.69 45.12
CA ARG A 227 66.61 47.51 44.37
C ARG A 227 66.60 48.31 43.06
N LEU A 228 67.10 49.54 43.07
CA LEU A 228 67.21 50.39 41.87
C LEU A 228 68.10 49.70 40.83
N ALA A 229 69.34 49.34 41.20
CA ALA A 229 70.27 48.62 40.33
C ALA A 229 69.66 47.31 39.78
N SER A 230 68.97 46.53 40.62
CA SER A 230 68.26 45.31 40.18
C SER A 230 67.13 45.61 39.18
N THR A 231 66.40 46.71 39.36
CA THR A 231 65.39 47.14 38.37
C THR A 231 66.02 47.67 37.08
N GLU A 232 67.16 48.36 37.16
CA GLU A 232 67.91 48.86 36.00
C GLU A 232 68.48 47.71 35.16
N ASP A 233 69.10 46.70 35.77
CA ASP A 233 69.56 45.48 35.08
C ASP A 233 68.42 44.74 34.38
N ARG A 234 67.26 44.62 35.03
CA ARG A 234 66.05 44.02 34.41
C ARG A 234 65.55 44.87 33.24
N LEU A 235 65.60 46.19 33.36
CA LEU A 235 65.16 47.13 32.33
C LEU A 235 66.14 47.18 31.14
N VAL A 236 67.45 47.04 31.39
CA VAL A 236 68.49 46.85 30.36
C VAL A 236 68.30 45.50 29.66
N THR A 237 68.04 44.42 30.39
CA THR A 237 67.78 43.08 29.83
C THR A 237 66.54 43.09 28.91
N LEU A 238 65.47 43.78 29.31
CA LEU A 238 64.27 44.01 28.48
C LEU A 238 64.59 44.87 27.25
N LYS A 239 65.27 46.02 27.41
CA LYS A 239 65.67 46.91 26.30
C LYS A 239 66.63 46.25 25.31
N SER A 240 67.43 45.28 25.74
CA SER A 240 68.33 44.50 24.87
C SER A 240 67.57 43.54 23.93
N GLY A 241 66.23 43.44 24.01
CA GLY A 241 65.43 42.50 23.21
C GLY A 241 65.72 41.03 23.52
N LYS A 242 66.38 40.75 24.65
CA LYS A 242 66.95 39.43 25.00
C LYS A 242 66.30 38.80 26.23
N GLY A 243 65.22 39.39 26.73
CA GLY A 243 64.24 38.69 27.58
C GLY A 243 63.39 37.71 26.78
N ASP A 244 62.71 36.79 27.46
CA ASP A 244 62.09 35.57 26.89
C ASP A 244 60.95 35.77 25.87
N ILE A 245 60.62 37.00 25.51
CA ILE A 245 59.65 37.36 24.47
C ILE A 245 59.94 36.58 23.17
N GLY A 246 61.22 36.42 22.80
CA GLY A 246 61.63 35.69 21.60
C GLY A 246 61.41 34.16 21.65
N HIS A 247 61.42 33.54 22.83
CA HIS A 247 61.05 32.12 22.98
C HIS A 247 59.54 31.96 23.07
N ASN A 248 58.86 32.82 23.83
CA ASN A 248 57.42 32.76 24.02
C ASN A 248 56.67 33.05 22.70
N ALA A 249 57.15 33.99 21.88
CA ALA A 249 56.62 34.23 20.53
C ALA A 249 56.79 33.02 19.61
N LYS A 250 57.94 32.34 19.63
CA LYS A 250 58.16 31.10 18.84
C LYS A 250 57.33 29.92 19.33
N ALA A 251 57.11 29.82 20.64
CA ALA A 251 56.23 28.81 21.22
C ALA A 251 54.76 29.07 20.81
N LEU A 252 54.34 30.34 20.77
CA LEU A 252 53.03 30.75 20.24
C LEU A 252 52.92 30.47 18.74
N GLU A 253 53.89 30.87 17.89
CA GLU A 253 53.90 30.50 16.46
C GLU A 253 53.82 28.98 16.25
N SER A 254 54.57 28.20 17.02
CA SER A 254 54.54 26.73 16.94
C SER A 254 53.19 26.16 17.36
N LYS A 255 52.52 26.78 18.33
CA LYS A 255 51.18 26.37 18.77
C LYS A 255 50.11 26.76 17.76
N THR A 256 50.18 27.98 17.21
CA THR A 256 49.28 28.44 16.13
C THR A 256 49.39 27.50 14.93
N ARG A 257 50.59 27.19 14.44
CA ARG A 257 50.77 26.22 13.33
C ARG A 257 50.19 24.84 13.66
N GLN A 258 50.37 24.34 14.88
CA GLN A 258 49.75 23.08 15.31
C GLN A 258 48.21 23.14 15.37
N GLN A 259 47.63 24.32 15.62
CA GLN A 259 46.18 24.54 15.53
C GLN A 259 45.73 24.66 14.07
N ASP A 260 46.48 25.35 13.22
CA ASP A 260 46.20 25.46 11.77
C ASP A 260 46.28 24.08 11.08
N ASP A 261 47.32 23.29 11.37
CA ASP A 261 47.49 21.91 10.89
C ASP A 261 46.34 21.01 11.39
N LEU A 262 45.88 21.20 12.64
CA LEU A 262 44.77 20.45 13.21
C LEU A 262 43.44 20.82 12.52
N ILE A 263 43.19 22.12 12.31
CA ILE A 263 42.02 22.64 11.58
C ILE A 263 42.00 22.10 10.15
N ALA A 264 43.09 22.20 9.41
CA ALA A 264 43.20 21.63 8.06
C ALA A 264 42.95 20.10 8.06
N SER A 265 43.38 19.38 9.10
CA SER A 265 43.07 17.94 9.25
C SER A 265 41.61 17.65 9.63
N GLN A 266 40.88 18.61 10.19
CA GLN A 266 39.46 18.50 10.54
C GLN A 266 38.60 18.88 9.32
N GLU A 267 38.95 19.96 8.62
CA GLU A 267 38.37 20.36 7.34
C GLU A 267 38.48 19.24 6.31
N ALA A 268 39.67 18.66 6.12
CA ALA A 268 39.86 17.52 5.21
C ALA A 268 39.01 16.29 5.57
N LYS A 269 38.73 16.06 6.87
CA LYS A 269 37.83 14.98 7.33
C LYS A 269 36.36 15.33 7.10
N LEU A 270 35.97 16.60 7.29
CA LEU A 270 34.63 17.09 6.99
C LEU A 270 34.33 17.00 5.49
N THR A 271 35.27 17.38 4.62
CA THR A 271 35.14 17.20 3.17
C THR A 271 35.01 15.72 2.80
N ALA A 272 35.90 14.86 3.32
CA ALA A 272 35.82 13.42 3.03
C ALA A 272 34.52 12.77 3.54
N ALA A 273 34.00 13.19 4.69
CA ALA A 273 32.71 12.74 5.20
C ALA A 273 31.52 13.29 4.37
N GLN A 274 31.63 14.50 3.84
CA GLN A 274 30.63 15.08 2.93
C GLN A 274 30.62 14.33 1.59
N ASP A 275 31.79 14.05 1.01
CA ASP A 275 31.93 13.21 -0.20
C ASP A 275 31.34 11.81 0.02
N GLU A 276 31.57 11.20 1.19
CA GLU A 276 30.95 9.91 1.56
C GLU A 276 29.42 10.04 1.66
N ILE A 277 28.90 11.05 2.36
CA ILE A 277 27.45 11.33 2.48
C ILE A 277 26.79 11.52 1.12
N ASP A 278 27.39 12.29 0.21
CA ASP A 278 26.83 12.54 -1.11
C ASP A 278 26.94 11.31 -2.02
N SER A 279 28.02 10.51 -1.90
CA SER A 279 28.09 9.20 -2.57
C SER A 279 26.98 8.26 -2.06
N LEU A 280 26.73 8.22 -0.76
CA LEU A 280 25.68 7.41 -0.15
C LEU A 280 24.29 7.88 -0.60
N ARG A 281 24.02 9.19 -0.63
CA ARG A 281 22.78 9.78 -1.18
C ARG A 281 22.54 9.33 -2.63
N MET A 282 23.58 9.35 -3.47
CA MET A 282 23.48 8.88 -4.86
C MET A 282 23.23 7.36 -4.95
N THR A 283 23.79 6.54 -4.06
CA THR A 283 23.45 5.10 -4.01
C THR A 283 22.01 4.86 -3.53
N VAL A 284 21.54 5.61 -2.53
CA VAL A 284 20.16 5.53 -2.02
C VAL A 284 19.16 5.90 -3.11
N GLU A 285 19.39 6.97 -3.87
CA GLU A 285 18.50 7.35 -4.97
C GLU A 285 18.57 6.35 -6.13
N SER A 286 19.75 5.82 -6.45
CA SER A 286 19.90 4.72 -7.41
C SER A 286 19.11 3.47 -6.98
N LEU A 287 19.05 3.17 -5.68
CA LEU A 287 18.25 2.07 -5.12
C LEU A 287 16.76 2.41 -5.11
N ARG A 288 16.36 3.66 -4.82
CA ARG A 288 14.98 4.15 -4.90
C ARG A 288 14.39 3.96 -6.29
N ILE A 289 15.12 4.41 -7.33
CA ILE A 289 14.74 4.26 -8.74
C ILE A 289 14.67 2.78 -9.14
N LYS A 290 15.60 1.94 -8.67
CA LYS A 290 15.55 0.48 -8.92
C LYS A 290 14.34 -0.18 -8.24
N ASN A 291 13.99 0.24 -7.03
CA ASN A 291 12.82 -0.28 -6.32
C ASN A 291 11.51 0.14 -7.00
N GLN A 292 11.39 1.41 -7.43
CA GLN A 292 10.25 1.88 -8.24
C GLN A 292 10.10 1.09 -9.55
N ARG A 293 11.20 0.76 -10.23
CA ARG A 293 11.17 -0.09 -11.44
C ARG A 293 10.77 -1.54 -11.13
N TYR A 294 11.22 -2.08 -10.00
CA TYR A 294 10.83 -3.42 -9.55
C TYR A 294 9.33 -3.48 -9.20
N GLN A 295 8.81 -2.46 -8.51
CA GLN A 295 7.38 -2.36 -8.20
C GLN A 295 6.55 -2.33 -9.49
N LYS A 296 6.85 -1.43 -10.44
CA LYS A 296 6.16 -1.38 -11.74
C LYS A 296 6.19 -2.72 -12.46
N LEU A 297 7.36 -3.36 -12.55
CA LEU A 297 7.50 -4.67 -13.20
C LEU A 297 6.72 -5.79 -12.47
N GLN A 298 6.47 -5.66 -11.16
CA GLN A 298 5.62 -6.56 -10.39
C GLN A 298 4.13 -6.26 -10.65
N ASP A 299 3.74 -4.99 -10.74
CA ASP A 299 2.38 -4.57 -11.08
C ASP A 299 2.02 -5.04 -12.52
N ASP A 300 2.91 -4.80 -13.49
CA ASP A 300 2.83 -5.28 -14.88
C ASP A 300 2.70 -6.83 -14.93
N TYR A 301 3.46 -7.54 -14.08
CA TYR A 301 3.44 -8.99 -14.01
C TYR A 301 2.12 -9.55 -13.48
N ASP A 302 1.57 -8.97 -12.40
CA ASP A 302 0.29 -9.40 -11.86
C ASP A 302 -0.88 -8.98 -12.77
N GLU A 303 -0.80 -7.87 -13.52
CA GLU A 303 -1.75 -7.54 -14.60
C GLU A 303 -1.73 -8.62 -15.69
N LEU A 304 -0.57 -8.88 -16.32
CA LEU A 304 -0.37 -9.93 -17.33
C LEU A 304 -0.82 -11.33 -16.84
N ARG A 305 -0.66 -11.59 -15.55
CA ARG A 305 -1.15 -12.82 -14.90
C ARG A 305 -2.67 -12.87 -14.82
N THR A 306 -3.35 -11.77 -14.48
CA THR A 306 -4.82 -11.72 -14.52
C THR A 306 -5.35 -11.82 -15.95
N GLU A 307 -4.69 -11.19 -16.93
CA GLU A 307 -5.03 -11.33 -18.34
C GLU A 307 -4.91 -12.78 -18.80
N LYS A 308 -3.79 -13.44 -18.49
CA LYS A 308 -3.56 -14.86 -18.78
C LYS A 308 -4.67 -15.74 -18.17
N ASP A 309 -5.05 -15.51 -16.93
CA ASP A 309 -6.13 -16.26 -16.27
C ASP A 309 -7.51 -15.96 -16.89
N GLN A 310 -7.76 -14.73 -17.34
CA GLN A 310 -8.96 -14.39 -18.12
C GLN A 310 -8.97 -15.09 -19.49
N LEU A 311 -7.84 -15.09 -20.21
CA LEU A 311 -7.69 -15.77 -21.50
C LEU A 311 -7.83 -17.28 -21.34
N ALA A 312 -7.28 -17.88 -20.28
CA ALA A 312 -7.48 -19.28 -19.95
C ALA A 312 -8.96 -19.59 -19.67
N ARG A 313 -9.70 -18.71 -18.98
CA ARG A 313 -11.17 -18.87 -18.78
C ARG A 313 -11.92 -18.76 -20.12
N LYS A 314 -11.58 -17.78 -20.97
CA LYS A 314 -12.16 -17.61 -22.32
C LYS A 314 -11.90 -18.82 -23.22
N ALA A 315 -10.67 -19.36 -23.23
CA ALA A 315 -10.31 -20.58 -23.97
C ALA A 315 -11.05 -21.82 -23.46
N ASN A 316 -11.15 -22.02 -22.14
CA ASN A 316 -11.92 -23.11 -21.54
C ASN A 316 -13.44 -22.99 -21.84
N ALA A 317 -13.97 -21.78 -22.00
CA ALA A 317 -15.35 -21.58 -22.46
C ALA A 317 -15.49 -21.91 -23.96
N ALA A 318 -14.56 -21.46 -24.81
CA ALA A 318 -14.54 -21.75 -26.23
C ALA A 318 -14.45 -23.26 -26.52
N GLU A 319 -13.59 -24.01 -25.81
CA GLU A 319 -13.49 -25.46 -25.95
C GLU A 319 -14.78 -26.18 -25.50
N LYS A 320 -15.45 -25.71 -24.44
CA LYS A 320 -16.78 -26.21 -24.04
C LYS A 320 -17.84 -25.94 -25.11
N TYR A 321 -17.80 -24.80 -25.79
CA TYR A 321 -18.68 -24.53 -26.94
C TYR A 321 -18.33 -25.40 -28.15
N ARG A 322 -17.04 -25.63 -28.43
CA ARG A 322 -16.58 -26.53 -29.50
C ARG A 322 -17.05 -27.97 -29.26
N GLN A 323 -16.95 -28.46 -28.02
CA GLN A 323 -17.45 -29.80 -27.63
C GLN A 323 -18.97 -29.90 -27.76
N LYS A 324 -19.74 -28.87 -27.36
CA LYS A 324 -21.19 -28.81 -27.59
C LYS A 324 -21.56 -28.81 -29.07
N LEU A 325 -20.83 -28.05 -29.90
CA LEU A 325 -21.04 -28.00 -31.35
C LEU A 325 -20.73 -29.35 -32.00
N GLN A 326 -19.63 -30.00 -31.61
CA GLN A 326 -19.27 -31.33 -32.08
C GLN A 326 -20.35 -32.36 -31.71
N ALA A 327 -20.80 -32.39 -30.45
CA ALA A 327 -21.90 -33.25 -30.03
C ALA A 327 -23.20 -32.97 -30.81
N SER A 328 -23.51 -31.70 -31.09
CA SER A 328 -24.67 -31.33 -31.92
C SER A 328 -24.55 -31.84 -33.36
N GLN A 329 -23.35 -31.78 -33.96
CA GLN A 329 -23.09 -32.34 -35.29
C GLN A 329 -23.16 -33.87 -35.30
N ASP A 330 -22.73 -34.53 -34.22
CA ASP A 330 -22.79 -35.99 -34.10
C ASP A 330 -24.25 -36.46 -33.91
N PHE A 331 -25.07 -35.75 -33.12
CA PHE A 331 -26.52 -35.97 -33.08
C PHE A 331 -27.21 -35.68 -34.42
N GLU A 332 -26.77 -34.68 -35.19
CA GLU A 332 -27.32 -34.40 -36.51
C GLU A 332 -27.01 -35.51 -37.52
N LYS A 333 -25.79 -36.06 -37.50
CA LYS A 333 -25.41 -37.27 -38.26
C LYS A 333 -26.25 -38.47 -37.85
N GLU A 334 -26.39 -38.73 -36.55
CA GLU A 334 -27.23 -39.82 -36.03
C GLU A 334 -28.68 -39.69 -36.51
N ASN A 335 -29.27 -38.49 -36.34
CA ASN A 335 -30.62 -38.17 -36.82
C ASN A 335 -30.76 -38.38 -38.34
N GLN A 336 -29.74 -38.05 -39.13
CA GLN A 336 -29.73 -38.34 -40.57
C GLN A 336 -29.59 -39.84 -40.89
N THR A 337 -28.80 -40.61 -40.12
CA THR A 337 -28.74 -42.08 -40.29
C THR A 337 -30.07 -42.74 -39.91
N LEU A 338 -30.73 -42.30 -38.84
CA LEU A 338 -32.07 -42.76 -38.46
C LEU A 338 -33.12 -42.41 -39.52
N LYS A 339 -33.08 -41.20 -40.09
CA LYS A 339 -33.93 -40.80 -41.25
C LYS A 339 -33.71 -41.68 -42.47
N ASN A 340 -32.47 -42.11 -42.74
CA ASN A 340 -32.18 -43.04 -43.83
C ASN A 340 -32.73 -44.44 -43.51
N GLN A 341 -32.44 -44.99 -42.33
CA GLN A 341 -33.00 -46.28 -41.88
C GLN A 341 -34.54 -46.31 -41.91
N ILE A 342 -35.21 -45.22 -41.54
CA ILE A 342 -36.68 -45.10 -41.64
C ILE A 342 -37.15 -45.18 -43.10
N LYS A 343 -36.44 -44.55 -44.05
CA LYS A 343 -36.75 -44.68 -45.49
C LYS A 343 -36.50 -46.10 -45.99
N ASP A 344 -35.40 -46.72 -45.59
CA ASP A 344 -35.03 -48.08 -45.99
C ASP A 344 -36.08 -49.09 -45.47
N LEU A 345 -36.52 -48.95 -44.22
CA LEU A 345 -37.60 -49.74 -43.63
C LEU A 345 -38.97 -49.46 -44.28
N GLN A 346 -39.27 -48.21 -44.65
CA GLN A 346 -40.48 -47.87 -45.42
C GLN A 346 -40.46 -48.49 -46.82
N GLN A 347 -39.29 -48.55 -47.47
CA GLN A 347 -39.12 -49.21 -48.75
C GLN A 347 -39.26 -50.73 -48.63
N GLN A 348 -38.62 -51.36 -47.62
CA GLN A 348 -38.78 -52.79 -47.33
C GLN A 348 -40.22 -53.17 -46.99
N LEU A 349 -40.94 -52.34 -46.22
CA LEU A 349 -42.36 -52.54 -45.93
C LEU A 349 -43.20 -52.46 -47.21
N LYS A 350 -42.99 -51.44 -48.05
CA LYS A 350 -43.70 -51.28 -49.33
C LYS A 350 -43.41 -52.43 -50.30
N GLU A 351 -42.18 -52.94 -50.30
CA GLU A 351 -41.79 -54.10 -51.11
C GLU A 351 -42.44 -55.38 -50.57
N SER A 352 -42.43 -55.61 -49.25
CA SER A 352 -43.14 -56.71 -48.59
C SER A 352 -44.65 -56.67 -48.87
N ASP A 353 -45.29 -55.50 -48.76
CA ASP A 353 -46.70 -55.29 -49.14
C ASP A 353 -46.97 -55.67 -50.60
N SER A 354 -46.04 -55.34 -51.51
CA SER A 354 -46.16 -55.71 -52.92
C SER A 354 -45.98 -57.22 -53.14
N GLN A 355 -45.03 -57.85 -52.46
CA GLN A 355 -44.78 -59.30 -52.53
C GLN A 355 -45.95 -60.10 -51.95
N GLN A 356 -46.59 -59.59 -50.89
CA GLN A 356 -47.83 -60.17 -50.34
C GLN A 356 -49.00 -60.08 -51.33
N ARG A 357 -49.16 -58.98 -52.07
CA ARG A 357 -50.17 -58.86 -53.13
C ARG A 357 -49.92 -59.85 -54.27
N TRP A 358 -48.69 -59.90 -54.79
CA TRP A 358 -48.32 -60.89 -55.81
C TRP A 358 -48.47 -62.34 -55.33
N SER A 359 -48.23 -62.63 -54.04
CA SER A 359 -48.54 -63.95 -53.48
C SER A 359 -50.04 -64.20 -53.46
N ALA A 360 -50.84 -63.28 -52.91
CA ALA A 360 -52.29 -63.43 -52.81
C ALA A 360 -52.97 -63.58 -54.19
N GLU A 361 -52.53 -62.81 -55.19
CA GLU A 361 -52.99 -62.94 -56.58
C GLU A 361 -52.66 -64.33 -57.15
N ARG A 362 -51.44 -64.85 -56.90
CA ARG A 362 -51.02 -66.17 -57.37
C ARG A 362 -51.60 -67.33 -56.55
N ASP A 363 -51.94 -67.11 -55.29
CA ASP A 363 -52.66 -68.06 -54.44
C ASP A 363 -54.13 -68.16 -54.87
N VAL A 364 -54.75 -67.08 -55.36
CA VAL A 364 -56.04 -67.12 -56.06
C VAL A 364 -55.94 -67.90 -57.36
N GLU A 365 -54.94 -67.64 -58.21
CA GLU A 365 -54.70 -68.38 -59.46
C GLU A 365 -54.51 -69.89 -59.19
N LEU A 366 -53.71 -70.25 -58.18
CA LEU A 366 -53.53 -71.65 -57.75
C LEU A 366 -54.83 -72.28 -57.22
N GLU A 367 -55.68 -71.51 -56.55
CA GLU A 367 -56.97 -71.97 -56.05
C GLU A 367 -58.04 -72.06 -57.15
N GLU A 368 -57.85 -71.40 -58.29
CA GLU A 368 -58.62 -71.64 -59.52
C GLU A 368 -58.13 -72.91 -60.24
N TYR A 369 -56.82 -73.10 -60.42
CA TYR A 369 -56.28 -74.36 -60.97
C TYR A 369 -56.65 -75.59 -60.13
N ARG A 370 -56.67 -75.48 -58.79
CA ARG A 370 -57.14 -76.55 -57.88
C ARG A 370 -58.60 -76.94 -58.07
N LYS A 371 -59.45 -76.04 -58.57
CA LYS A 371 -60.87 -76.32 -58.87
C LYS A 371 -61.05 -76.86 -60.28
N LEU A 372 -60.26 -76.38 -61.24
CA LEU A 372 -60.26 -76.86 -62.62
C LEU A 372 -59.68 -78.28 -62.75
N LEU A 373 -58.62 -78.62 -62.00
CA LEU A 373 -57.96 -79.93 -62.12
C LEU A 373 -58.92 -81.11 -61.86
N PRO A 374 -59.71 -81.17 -60.76
CA PRO A 374 -60.71 -82.22 -60.56
C PRO A 374 -61.80 -82.26 -61.64
N GLN A 375 -62.15 -81.12 -62.24
CA GLN A 375 -63.12 -81.10 -63.35
C GLN A 375 -62.50 -81.73 -64.61
N VAL A 376 -61.25 -81.39 -64.95
CA VAL A 376 -60.52 -81.98 -66.08
C VAL A 376 -60.27 -83.47 -65.84
N GLU A 377 -59.93 -83.89 -64.62
CA GLU A 377 -59.84 -85.30 -64.23
C GLU A 377 -61.19 -86.02 -64.36
N GLN A 378 -62.30 -85.40 -63.95
CA GLN A 378 -63.64 -85.94 -64.15
C GLN A 378 -63.98 -86.07 -65.65
N GLU A 379 -63.69 -85.06 -66.47
CA GLU A 379 -63.92 -85.09 -67.92
C GLU A 379 -63.05 -86.15 -68.61
N CYS A 380 -61.79 -86.32 -68.20
CA CYS A 380 -60.94 -87.42 -68.66
C CYS A 380 -61.52 -88.79 -68.27
N ASN A 381 -62.05 -88.96 -67.06
CA ASN A 381 -62.69 -90.20 -66.63
C ASN A 381 -64.01 -90.47 -67.39
N GLU A 382 -64.83 -89.45 -67.63
CA GLU A 382 -66.05 -89.53 -68.44
C GLU A 382 -65.72 -89.93 -69.89
N ILE A 383 -64.72 -89.29 -70.51
CA ILE A 383 -64.23 -89.64 -71.85
C ILE A 383 -63.65 -91.06 -71.87
N GLN A 384 -62.91 -91.48 -70.83
CA GLN A 384 -62.37 -92.84 -70.75
C GLN A 384 -63.46 -93.91 -70.60
N ASN A 385 -64.54 -93.60 -69.88
CA ASN A 385 -65.68 -94.50 -69.73
C ASN A 385 -66.54 -94.56 -70.99
N LEU A 386 -66.79 -93.41 -71.65
CA LEU A 386 -67.41 -93.36 -72.97
C LEU A 386 -66.59 -94.13 -74.00
N LYS A 387 -65.25 -93.99 -73.97
CA LYS A 387 -64.35 -94.78 -74.81
C LYS A 387 -64.51 -96.28 -74.57
N LYS A 388 -64.45 -96.76 -73.31
CA LYS A 388 -64.67 -98.18 -72.97
C LYS A 388 -66.05 -98.68 -73.45
N GLN A 389 -67.09 -97.85 -73.34
CA GLN A 389 -68.44 -98.19 -73.80
C GLN A 389 -68.51 -98.27 -75.33
N LEU A 390 -67.84 -97.37 -76.05
CA LEU A 390 -67.73 -97.42 -77.51
C LEU A 390 -66.86 -98.59 -77.97
N GLU A 391 -65.77 -98.93 -77.27
CA GLU A 391 -64.94 -100.11 -77.53
C GLU A 391 -65.75 -101.40 -77.31
N PHE A 392 -66.53 -101.51 -76.23
CA PHE A 392 -67.44 -102.63 -75.99
C PHE A 392 -68.55 -102.72 -77.06
N ASN A 393 -69.20 -101.60 -77.39
CA ASN A 393 -70.24 -101.57 -78.42
C ASN A 393 -69.66 -101.92 -79.80
N ASN A 394 -68.45 -101.48 -80.11
CA ASN A 394 -67.76 -101.81 -81.35
C ASN A 394 -67.39 -103.29 -81.38
N HIS A 395 -66.81 -103.85 -80.31
CA HIS A 395 -66.50 -105.27 -80.22
C HIS A 395 -67.77 -106.15 -80.29
N ALA A 396 -68.87 -105.76 -79.64
CA ALA A 396 -70.16 -106.47 -79.74
C ALA A 396 -70.86 -106.29 -81.10
N LEU A 397 -70.52 -105.26 -81.88
CA LEU A 397 -70.91 -105.14 -83.28
C LEU A 397 -70.01 -105.97 -84.19
N THR A 398 -68.71 -106.06 -83.89
CA THR A 398 -67.77 -106.96 -84.58
C THR A 398 -68.12 -108.42 -84.34
N GLU A 399 -68.35 -108.86 -83.09
CA GLU A 399 -68.78 -110.23 -82.76
C GLU A 399 -70.13 -110.58 -83.44
N ARG A 400 -71.05 -109.62 -83.55
CA ARG A 400 -72.30 -109.80 -84.33
C ARG A 400 -72.08 -109.84 -85.83
N LEU A 401 -71.13 -109.06 -86.35
CA LEU A 401 -70.76 -109.06 -87.75
C LEU A 401 -70.03 -110.34 -88.12
N GLU A 402 -69.07 -110.80 -87.30
CA GLU A 402 -68.44 -112.12 -87.39
C GLU A 402 -69.49 -113.24 -87.26
N SER A 403 -70.45 -113.17 -86.34
CA SER A 403 -71.55 -114.15 -86.24
C SER A 403 -72.47 -114.13 -87.46
N ALA A 404 -72.71 -112.95 -88.05
CA ALA A 404 -73.53 -112.78 -89.24
C ALA A 404 -72.78 -113.14 -90.53
N ASP A 405 -71.46 -112.97 -90.56
CA ASP A 405 -70.55 -113.34 -91.64
C ASP A 405 -70.28 -114.85 -91.60
N GLU A 406 -70.08 -115.47 -90.43
CA GLU A 406 -70.10 -116.93 -90.30
C GLU A 406 -71.45 -117.52 -90.69
N GLN A 407 -72.56 -116.85 -90.35
CA GLN A 407 -73.89 -117.28 -90.80
C GLN A 407 -74.05 -117.05 -92.30
N HIS A 408 -73.51 -115.98 -92.86
CA HIS A 408 -73.44 -115.76 -94.30
C HIS A 408 -72.49 -116.73 -94.99
N GLU A 409 -71.43 -117.25 -94.36
CA GLU A 409 -70.57 -118.30 -94.91
C GLU A 409 -71.24 -119.67 -94.85
N ARG A 410 -72.03 -119.96 -93.79
CA ARG A 410 -72.91 -121.14 -93.74
C ARG A 410 -74.01 -121.06 -94.78
N ASP A 411 -74.64 -119.89 -94.89
CA ASP A 411 -75.71 -119.64 -95.85
C ASP A 411 -75.16 -119.49 -97.26
N ASP A 412 -73.93 -119.01 -97.52
CA ASP A 412 -73.28 -118.99 -98.84
C ASP A 412 -72.61 -120.33 -99.17
N ALA A 413 -72.26 -121.18 -98.21
CA ALA A 413 -71.92 -122.57 -98.46
C ALA A 413 -73.18 -123.36 -98.84
N LEU A 414 -74.29 -123.14 -98.14
CA LEU A 414 -75.61 -123.72 -98.45
C LEU A 414 -76.23 -123.12 -99.72
N ILE A 415 -76.05 -121.82 -99.98
CA ILE A 415 -76.42 -121.15 -101.23
C ILE A 415 -75.44 -121.51 -102.33
N SER A 416 -74.19 -121.91 -102.06
CA SER A 416 -73.31 -122.50 -103.08
C SER A 416 -73.68 -123.95 -103.37
N GLU A 417 -74.10 -124.77 -102.40
CA GLU A 417 -74.70 -126.08 -102.69
C GLU A 417 -76.03 -125.90 -103.46
N LEU A 418 -76.86 -124.95 -103.03
CA LEU A 418 -78.12 -124.62 -103.71
C LEU A 418 -77.91 -123.89 -105.04
N ARG A 419 -76.78 -123.22 -105.32
CA ARG A 419 -76.39 -122.61 -106.62
C ARG A 419 -75.43 -123.50 -107.43
N GLU A 420 -74.97 -124.62 -106.90
CA GLU A 420 -74.56 -125.78 -107.68
C GLU A 420 -75.81 -126.51 -108.20
N ARG A 421 -76.96 -126.38 -107.50
CA ARG A 421 -78.29 -126.79 -107.97
C ARG A 421 -79.11 -125.71 -108.71
N LEU A 422 -78.83 -124.42 -108.48
CA LEU A 422 -79.57 -123.24 -108.98
C LEU A 422 -78.65 -122.22 -109.68
N GLY A 423 -77.43 -122.62 -110.04
CA GLY A 423 -76.63 -121.95 -111.07
C GLY A 423 -77.32 -121.98 -112.45
N GLU A 424 -78.47 -122.65 -112.51
CA GLU A 424 -79.46 -122.58 -113.56
C GLU A 424 -80.31 -121.27 -113.55
N MET A 425 -80.44 -120.46 -112.45
CA MET A 425 -81.15 -119.13 -112.39
C MET A 425 -81.14 -118.34 -111.02
N ASP A 426 -81.01 -116.98 -110.99
CA ASP A 426 -80.94 -116.05 -109.79
C ASP A 426 -81.31 -114.55 -110.19
N GLY A 427 -81.61 -113.47 -109.40
CA GLY A 427 -81.87 -113.15 -107.96
C GLY A 427 -81.92 -111.60 -107.63
N LEU A 428 -81.99 -111.19 -106.32
CA LEU A 428 -81.66 -109.85 -105.68
C LEU A 428 -82.73 -108.64 -105.65
N PRO A 429 -82.56 -107.45 -104.90
CA PRO A 429 -82.99 -107.17 -103.46
C PRO A 429 -83.36 -105.68 -102.94
N GLY A 430 -83.60 -105.38 -101.60
CA GLY A 430 -83.19 -104.10 -100.82
C GLY A 430 -84.02 -103.27 -99.69
N SER A 431 -83.38 -102.78 -98.54
CA SER A 431 -83.53 -101.48 -97.66
C SER A 431 -83.90 -101.35 -96.07
N ALA A 432 -83.51 -100.28 -95.21
CA ALA A 432 -83.35 -100.19 -93.63
C ALA A 432 -83.45 -98.83 -92.63
N SER A 433 -82.84 -98.65 -91.33
CA SER A 433 -82.93 -97.49 -90.20
C SER A 433 -82.03 -97.34 -88.77
N PRO A 434 -82.06 -96.26 -87.79
CA PRO A 434 -81.08 -95.80 -86.61
C PRO A 434 -81.46 -95.14 -85.08
N GLY A 435 -80.56 -94.61 -84.09
CA GLY A 435 -80.79 -93.88 -82.67
C GLY A 435 -79.65 -93.29 -81.56
N SER A 436 -79.87 -92.59 -80.33
CA SER A 436 -78.86 -91.80 -79.34
C SER A 436 -79.11 -91.25 -77.74
N GLU A 437 -78.10 -90.65 -76.90
CA GLU A 437 -78.03 -89.57 -75.68
C GLU A 437 -77.73 -89.65 -74.02
N THR A 438 -77.27 -88.56 -73.18
CA THR A 438 -77.35 -88.18 -71.59
C THR A 438 -76.36 -87.20 -70.59
N PRO A 439 -76.03 -87.22 -69.17
CA PRO A 439 -75.85 -86.05 -68.07
C PRO A 439 -74.75 -85.91 -66.79
N LYS A 440 -74.72 -84.93 -65.74
CA LYS A 440 -73.60 -84.54 -64.60
C LYS A 440 -73.85 -83.64 -63.18
N MET A 441 -72.97 -83.42 -62.05
CA MET A 441 -73.10 -82.54 -60.69
C MET A 441 -71.92 -82.27 -59.49
N GLN A 442 -71.97 -81.39 -58.33
CA GLN A 442 -70.89 -81.02 -57.17
C GLN A 442 -71.14 -80.20 -55.70
N GLY A 443 -70.20 -79.93 -54.63
CA GLY A 443 -70.19 -78.91 -53.35
C GLY A 443 -69.36 -78.99 -51.87
N THR A 444 -69.00 -77.93 -50.94
CA THR A 444 -68.20 -77.89 -49.50
C THR A 444 -68.13 -76.61 -48.38
N LEU A 445 -67.57 -76.57 -47.03
CA LEU A 445 -67.09 -75.38 -46.02
C LEU A 445 -66.75 -75.37 -44.34
N HIS A 446 -65.84 -74.48 -43.66
CA HIS A 446 -65.71 -73.60 -42.27
C HIS A 446 -65.15 -73.79 -40.66
N LYS A 447 -64.53 -72.74 -39.86
CA LYS A 447 -64.38 -72.26 -38.30
C LYS A 447 -63.07 -72.09 -37.23
N ASP A 448 -63.08 -71.37 -35.99
CA ASP A 448 -61.98 -70.74 -34.99
C ASP A 448 -62.14 -70.31 -33.34
N PHE A 449 -61.12 -69.88 -32.39
CA PHE A 449 -61.15 -69.30 -30.87
C PHE A 449 -59.84 -68.72 -29.93
N GLU A 450 -59.84 -68.11 -28.61
CA GLU A 450 -58.68 -67.42 -27.69
C GLU A 450 -58.76 -67.05 -26.02
N ALA A 451 -57.69 -66.64 -25.12
CA ALA A 451 -57.57 -65.89 -23.67
C ALA A 451 -56.19 -65.94 -22.67
N LEU A 452 -55.67 -65.33 -21.46
CA LEU A 452 -55.69 -64.19 -20.31
C LEU A 452 -54.51 -64.08 -19.07
N GLY A 453 -54.29 -63.07 -18.05
CA GLY A 453 -53.26 -62.99 -16.80
C GLY A 453 -53.00 -61.75 -15.67
N VAL A 454 -52.15 -61.75 -14.49
CA VAL A 454 -51.80 -60.65 -13.32
C VAL A 454 -50.59 -60.88 -12.16
N LYS A 455 -50.01 -60.26 -10.96
CA LYS A 455 -49.95 -59.06 -9.86
C LYS A 455 -48.77 -58.95 -8.63
N GLU A 456 -48.47 -57.83 -7.78
CA GLU A 456 -47.95 -57.56 -6.26
C GLU A 456 -46.53 -56.95 -5.57
N SER A 457 -46.37 -56.30 -4.29
CA SER A 457 -45.09 -55.73 -3.46
C SER A 457 -45.05 -55.09 -1.89
N HIS A 458 -43.90 -54.68 -1.12
CA HIS A 458 -43.63 -54.10 0.38
C HIS A 458 -42.15 -53.41 0.82
N LEU A 459 -41.50 -52.84 1.99
CA LEU A 459 -41.54 -52.28 3.50
C LEU A 459 -40.26 -51.39 4.20
N LYS A 460 -40.01 -51.08 5.58
CA LYS A 460 -39.01 -50.01 6.31
C LYS A 460 -38.39 -50.09 7.88
N SER A 461 -37.39 -49.25 8.47
CA SER A 461 -36.76 -49.14 9.95
C SER A 461 -35.92 -47.82 10.58
N ASP A 462 -35.24 -47.71 11.84
CA ASP A 462 -34.77 -46.46 12.75
C ASP A 462 -33.56 -46.43 13.95
N ASN A 463 -33.21 -45.31 14.76
CA ASN A 463 -32.40 -44.98 16.14
C ASN A 463 -30.87 -44.34 16.34
N ASP A 464 -30.07 -43.76 17.41
CA ASP A 464 -29.97 -43.19 18.90
C ASP A 464 -28.58 -42.42 19.49
N ASP A 465 -28.34 -41.76 20.76
CA ASP A 465 -27.04 -41.01 21.36
C ASP A 465 -26.79 -40.41 22.93
N SER A 466 -25.54 -40.05 23.56
CA SER A 466 -25.17 -39.04 24.75
C SER A 466 -23.74 -38.84 25.60
N LYS A 467 -23.17 -37.58 25.84
CA LYS A 467 -22.41 -36.81 27.02
C LYS A 467 -20.93 -36.88 27.71
N ARG A 468 -20.29 -35.70 28.14
CA ARG A 468 -19.36 -35.26 29.34
C ARG A 468 -17.88 -34.60 29.26
N GLU A 469 -17.36 -33.82 30.30
CA GLU A 469 -16.13 -32.86 30.33
C GLU A 469 -15.41 -32.30 31.70
N MET A 470 -14.22 -31.58 31.67
CA MET A 470 -13.59 -30.43 32.54
C MET A 470 -12.37 -30.46 33.63
N GLU A 471 -11.41 -29.46 33.59
CA GLU A 471 -10.61 -28.60 34.64
C GLU A 471 -9.16 -28.76 35.35
N SER A 472 -8.42 -27.62 35.60
CA SER A 472 -7.48 -27.18 36.76
C SER A 472 -5.91 -26.80 36.62
N VAL A 473 -5.30 -25.97 37.55
CA VAL A 473 -3.94 -25.25 37.51
C VAL A 473 -3.29 -24.79 38.89
N LYS A 474 -1.92 -24.70 39.12
CA LYS A 474 -1.19 -23.79 40.12
C LYS A 474 0.40 -23.72 40.16
N ALA A 475 1.02 -22.64 40.74
CA ALA A 475 2.44 -22.47 41.26
C ALA A 475 2.61 -21.18 42.18
N PRO A 476 3.60 -21.01 43.13
CA PRO A 476 4.62 -19.88 43.10
C PRO A 476 5.89 -19.87 44.08
N SER A 477 6.77 -18.83 43.98
CA SER A 477 7.51 -18.03 45.04
C SER A 477 8.96 -18.34 45.58
N ALA A 478 9.68 -17.28 46.06
CA ALA A 478 11.01 -17.25 46.74
C ALA A 478 11.26 -15.92 47.56
N PRO A 479 12.29 -15.78 48.46
CA PRO A 479 12.43 -14.68 49.47
C PRO A 479 13.71 -13.77 49.40
N ALA A 480 13.89 -12.85 50.38
CA ALA A 480 14.84 -11.71 50.40
C ALA A 480 15.97 -11.71 51.49
N SER A 481 16.65 -10.57 51.72
CA SER A 481 18.00 -10.43 52.32
C SER A 481 18.13 -9.66 53.67
N HIS A 482 19.36 -9.53 54.21
CA HIS A 482 19.71 -8.89 55.50
C HIS A 482 20.71 -7.70 55.37
N THR A 483 20.66 -6.74 56.30
CA THR A 483 21.76 -5.78 56.57
C THR A 483 21.74 -5.30 58.03
N GLU A 484 22.89 -5.27 58.73
CA GLU A 484 23.08 -4.64 60.05
C GLU A 484 24.59 -4.36 60.27
N GLY A 485 25.01 -3.22 60.85
CA GLY A 485 26.46 -2.90 60.81
C GLY A 485 27.05 -1.62 61.45
N PHE A 486 26.40 -0.94 62.42
CA PHE A 486 27.05 0.16 63.17
C PHE A 486 26.56 0.24 64.63
N SER A 487 27.39 -0.10 65.63
CA SER A 487 27.05 0.10 67.05
C SER A 487 28.20 0.08 68.09
N GLU A 488 29.25 -0.73 67.90
CA GLU A 488 30.10 -1.20 69.02
C GLU A 488 30.83 -0.10 69.81
N ASN A 489 31.46 0.87 69.14
CA ASN A 489 32.25 1.93 69.82
C ASN A 489 31.42 2.82 70.75
N PHE A 490 30.12 3.00 70.45
CA PHE A 490 29.21 3.78 71.30
C PHE A 490 28.88 3.02 72.59
N VAL A 491 28.63 1.71 72.49
CA VAL A 491 28.31 0.83 73.62
C VAL A 491 29.46 0.79 74.64
N ALA A 492 30.70 0.66 74.18
CA ALA A 492 31.88 0.66 75.04
C ALA A 492 32.03 1.98 75.83
N SER A 493 31.74 3.12 75.19
CA SER A 493 31.80 4.45 75.79
C SER A 493 30.75 4.64 76.90
N VAL A 494 29.52 4.19 76.66
CA VAL A 494 28.43 4.24 77.65
C VAL A 494 28.68 3.30 78.83
N GLN A 495 29.26 2.11 78.60
CA GLN A 495 29.64 1.19 79.69
C GLN A 495 30.69 1.79 80.63
N LEU A 496 31.67 2.52 80.10
CA LEU A 496 32.67 3.21 80.92
C LEU A 496 32.03 4.28 81.81
N ALA A 497 31.15 5.12 81.25
CA ALA A 497 30.42 6.14 82.00
C ALA A 497 29.50 5.55 83.09
N ARG A 498 28.85 4.41 82.81
CA ARG A 498 28.00 3.66 83.76
C ARG A 498 28.78 3.13 84.97
N SER A 499 30.09 2.90 84.84
CA SER A 499 30.96 2.43 85.92
C SER A 499 31.46 3.52 86.88
N GLY A 500 31.42 4.80 86.46
CA GLY A 500 31.95 5.94 87.22
C GLY A 500 30.91 6.87 87.84
N SER A 501 29.60 6.57 87.71
CA SER A 501 28.51 7.46 88.13
C SER A 501 27.83 7.00 89.43
N THR A 502 27.42 7.97 90.25
CA THR A 502 26.64 7.78 91.49
C THR A 502 25.12 7.79 91.27
N GLN A 503 24.64 7.85 90.02
CA GLN A 503 23.22 7.92 89.67
C GLN A 503 22.50 6.56 89.83
N SER A 504 21.21 6.60 90.17
CA SER A 504 20.37 5.41 90.34
C SER A 504 20.30 4.55 89.07
N HIS A 505 20.11 3.25 89.27
CA HIS A 505 19.89 2.27 88.21
C HIS A 505 18.74 2.65 87.25
N ASP A 506 17.70 3.32 87.77
CA ASP A 506 16.55 3.74 86.96
C ASP A 506 16.82 4.96 86.08
N TYR A 507 17.77 5.84 86.46
CA TYR A 507 18.27 6.89 85.58
C TYR A 507 18.93 6.29 84.34
N TRP A 508 19.78 5.27 84.55
CA TRP A 508 20.45 4.58 83.44
C TRP A 508 19.46 3.86 82.52
N LYS A 509 18.41 3.22 83.06
CA LYS A 509 17.30 2.69 82.25
C LYS A 509 16.59 3.77 81.43
N LEU A 510 16.33 4.94 82.03
CA LEU A 510 15.69 6.06 81.31
C LEU A 510 16.60 6.60 80.19
N TYR A 511 17.90 6.71 80.44
CA TYR A 511 18.91 7.12 79.44
C TYR A 511 19.07 6.10 78.31
N GLU A 512 19.07 4.81 78.63
CA GLU A 512 19.15 3.68 77.70
C GLU A 512 17.89 3.60 76.81
N ASN A 513 16.70 3.89 77.37
CA ASN A 513 15.46 4.07 76.61
C ASN A 513 15.48 5.35 75.74
N TYR A 514 15.99 6.47 76.25
CA TYR A 514 16.04 7.75 75.53
C TYR A 514 17.01 7.70 74.34
N THR A 515 18.22 7.15 74.54
CA THR A 515 19.19 6.93 73.46
C THR A 515 18.69 5.89 72.45
N GLY A 516 18.01 4.83 72.90
CA GLY A 516 17.33 3.88 72.01
C GLY A 516 16.19 4.51 71.20
N ALA A 517 15.47 5.49 71.74
CA ALA A 517 14.46 6.26 71.00
C ALA A 517 15.12 7.20 69.97
N LEU A 518 16.20 7.90 70.34
CA LEU A 518 16.96 8.73 69.40
C LEU A 518 17.55 7.92 68.23
N LYS A 519 18.10 6.72 68.50
CA LYS A 519 18.60 5.83 67.44
C LYS A 519 17.50 5.45 66.45
N LYS A 520 16.31 5.10 66.95
CA LYS A 520 15.13 4.80 66.10
C LYS A 520 14.63 6.01 65.32
N ILE A 521 14.69 7.22 65.88
CA ILE A 521 14.33 8.44 65.16
C ILE A 521 15.33 8.69 64.01
N ALA A 522 16.63 8.50 64.25
CA ALA A 522 17.64 8.60 63.20
C ALA A 522 17.48 7.53 62.11
N GLU A 523 17.22 6.26 62.48
CA GLU A 523 16.92 5.17 61.53
C GLU A 523 15.67 5.46 60.69
N VAL A 524 14.62 6.04 61.29
CA VAL A 524 13.40 6.46 60.59
C VAL A 524 13.64 7.70 59.70
N GLN A 525 14.54 8.61 60.08
CA GLN A 525 14.91 9.74 59.23
C GLN A 525 15.74 9.30 58.03
N ASP A 526 16.74 8.42 58.21
CA ASP A 526 17.59 7.90 57.13
C ASP A 526 16.79 7.05 56.12
N THR A 527 15.86 6.22 56.61
CA THR A 527 14.92 5.47 55.75
C THR A 527 13.89 6.36 55.05
N LEU A 528 13.50 7.49 55.65
CA LEU A 528 12.62 8.49 55.00
C LEU A 528 13.39 9.37 53.99
N GLU A 529 14.68 9.63 54.23
CA GLU A 529 15.56 10.38 53.35
C GLU A 529 15.99 9.58 52.11
N THR A 530 16.21 8.27 52.26
CA THR A 530 16.43 7.36 51.13
C THR A 530 15.15 7.19 50.33
N ALA A 531 14.01 6.87 50.97
CA ALA A 531 12.72 6.80 50.27
C ALA A 531 12.30 8.11 49.56
N ARG A 532 12.76 9.28 50.04
CA ARG A 532 12.59 10.56 49.34
C ARG A 532 13.47 10.71 48.09
N ARG A 533 14.70 10.18 48.12
CA ARG A 533 15.58 10.15 46.94
C ARG A 533 15.02 9.18 45.90
N ASP A 534 14.67 7.96 46.31
CA ASP A 534 14.04 6.95 45.45
C ASP A 534 12.74 7.48 44.78
N LEU A 535 11.92 8.24 45.52
CA LEU A 535 10.73 8.90 44.97
C LEU A 535 11.09 10.00 43.96
N SER A 536 12.09 10.83 44.25
CA SER A 536 12.54 11.89 43.35
C SER A 536 13.13 11.33 42.05
N ASP A 537 13.94 10.27 42.16
CA ASP A 537 14.59 9.61 41.03
C ASP A 537 13.54 8.90 40.15
N THR A 538 12.58 8.19 40.75
CA THR A 538 11.46 7.59 39.98
C THR A 538 10.50 8.62 39.39
N GLN A 539 10.32 9.79 40.01
CA GLN A 539 9.60 10.91 39.38
C GLN A 539 10.36 11.48 38.17
N ALA A 540 11.69 11.56 38.23
CA ALA A 540 12.52 11.99 37.10
C ALA A 540 12.51 10.97 35.95
N GLU A 541 12.63 9.67 36.24
CA GLU A 541 12.48 8.58 35.26
C GLU A 541 11.09 8.61 34.60
N LEU A 542 10.02 8.79 35.36
CA LEU A 542 8.65 8.92 34.82
C LEU A 542 8.50 10.16 33.93
N GLY A 543 9.15 11.27 34.29
CA GLY A 543 9.20 12.49 33.47
C GLY A 543 9.89 12.27 32.12
N LEU A 544 11.02 11.56 32.11
CA LEU A 544 11.74 11.19 30.89
C LEU A 544 10.90 10.26 30.01
N VAL A 545 10.29 9.21 30.58
CA VAL A 545 9.44 8.28 29.82
C VAL A 545 8.20 8.98 29.23
N ASN A 546 7.62 9.96 29.94
CA ASN A 546 6.53 10.78 29.38
C ASN A 546 7.02 11.68 28.23
N ALA A 547 8.22 12.27 28.33
CA ALA A 547 8.81 13.08 27.27
C ALA A 547 9.10 12.24 26.00
N GLU A 548 9.70 11.05 26.16
CA GLU A 548 9.94 10.10 25.07
C GLU A 548 8.63 9.65 24.39
N GLN A 549 7.56 9.44 25.16
CA GLN A 549 6.24 9.12 24.60
C GLN A 549 5.64 10.29 23.81
N VAL A 550 5.77 11.53 24.28
CA VAL A 550 5.30 12.72 23.55
C VAL A 550 6.09 12.93 22.27
N GLU A 551 7.42 12.80 22.30
CA GLU A 551 8.28 12.91 21.10
C GLU A 551 7.96 11.79 20.09
N MET A 552 7.73 10.56 20.55
CA MET A 552 7.30 9.45 19.69
C MET A 552 5.93 9.71 19.05
N LEU A 553 4.97 10.26 19.80
CA LEU A 553 3.65 10.61 19.28
C LEU A 553 3.74 11.75 18.25
N GLN A 554 4.51 12.80 18.52
CA GLN A 554 4.74 13.89 17.55
C GLN A 554 5.45 13.39 16.28
N GLY A 555 6.42 12.49 16.41
CA GLY A 555 7.08 11.84 15.27
C GLY A 555 6.12 10.98 14.43
N LEU A 556 5.18 10.27 15.09
CA LEU A 556 4.14 9.51 14.42
C LEU A 556 3.10 10.41 13.72
N GLU A 557 2.66 11.50 14.36
CA GLU A 557 1.77 12.48 13.73
C GLU A 557 2.43 13.16 12.52
N ALA A 558 3.68 13.58 12.65
CA ALA A 558 4.45 14.15 11.55
C ALA A 558 4.60 13.16 10.37
N HIS A 559 4.98 11.91 10.65
CA HIS A 559 5.10 10.88 9.61
C HIS A 559 3.75 10.56 8.93
N ASN A 560 2.68 10.42 9.72
CA ASN A 560 1.33 10.15 9.21
C ASN A 560 0.80 11.34 8.38
N SER A 561 1.11 12.58 8.76
CA SER A 561 0.78 13.77 7.98
C SER A 561 1.50 13.80 6.62
N ALA A 562 2.78 13.40 6.58
CA ALA A 562 3.58 13.34 5.36
C ALA A 562 3.15 12.22 4.41
N GLU A 563 2.74 11.06 4.94
CA GLU A 563 2.10 10.00 4.14
C GLU A 563 0.71 10.44 3.64
N LEU A 564 -0.08 11.17 4.43
CA LEU A 564 -1.37 11.72 3.99
C LEU A 564 -1.24 12.78 2.90
N THR A 565 -0.18 13.61 2.89
CA THR A 565 0.10 14.51 1.76
C THR A 565 0.55 13.72 0.54
N LYS A 566 1.48 12.78 0.69
CA LYS A 566 1.97 11.94 -0.42
C LYS A 566 0.84 11.15 -1.09
N VAL A 567 -0.05 10.54 -0.30
CA VAL A 567 -1.24 9.82 -0.81
C VAL A 567 -2.23 10.78 -1.51
N ARG A 568 -2.29 12.05 -1.12
CA ARG A 568 -3.08 13.06 -1.85
C ARG A 568 -2.42 13.39 -3.19
N ASP A 569 -1.12 13.65 -3.21
CA ASP A 569 -0.37 13.99 -4.42
C ASP A 569 -0.41 12.83 -5.44
N ASP A 570 -0.21 11.59 -4.97
CA ASP A 570 -0.37 10.37 -5.77
C ASP A 570 -1.80 10.23 -6.33
N ARG A 571 -2.84 10.55 -5.54
CA ARG A 571 -4.25 10.53 -5.97
C ARG A 571 -4.56 11.62 -7.00
N GLU A 572 -3.98 12.81 -6.85
CA GLU A 572 -4.16 13.91 -7.80
C GLU A 572 -3.45 13.61 -9.13
N SER A 573 -2.24 13.04 -9.09
CA SER A 573 -1.54 12.53 -10.28
C SER A 573 -2.31 11.41 -10.98
N LEU A 574 -2.83 10.43 -10.23
CA LEU A 574 -3.70 9.38 -10.78
C LEU A 574 -4.98 9.96 -11.42
N THR A 575 -5.60 10.96 -10.79
CA THR A 575 -6.80 11.63 -11.34
C THR A 575 -6.47 12.36 -12.64
N GLN A 576 -5.32 13.04 -12.72
CA GLN A 576 -4.86 13.71 -13.94
C GLN A 576 -4.55 12.73 -15.07
N ASN A 577 -3.92 11.59 -14.76
CA ASN A 577 -3.65 10.52 -15.72
C ASN A 577 -4.95 9.88 -16.25
N VAL A 578 -5.94 9.66 -15.38
CA VAL A 578 -7.28 9.19 -15.80
C VAL A 578 -7.93 10.18 -16.76
N HIS A 579 -7.96 11.47 -16.44
CA HIS A 579 -8.53 12.49 -17.34
C HIS A 579 -7.77 12.61 -18.68
N HIS A 580 -6.46 12.37 -18.70
CA HIS A 580 -5.69 12.32 -19.95
C HIS A 580 -6.09 11.12 -20.81
N LEU A 581 -6.20 9.92 -20.22
CA LEU A 581 -6.62 8.70 -20.92
C LEU A 581 -8.09 8.77 -21.36
N GLU A 582 -8.97 9.37 -20.56
CA GLU A 582 -10.36 9.65 -20.95
C GLU A 582 -10.43 10.55 -22.20
N ALA A 583 -9.62 11.61 -22.25
CA ALA A 583 -9.54 12.49 -23.42
C ALA A 583 -8.95 11.81 -24.68
N GLU A 584 -7.96 10.93 -24.51
CA GLU A 584 -7.39 10.14 -25.62
C GLU A 584 -8.39 9.07 -26.14
N VAL A 585 -9.15 8.45 -25.23
CA VAL A 585 -10.25 7.54 -25.56
C VAL A 585 -11.37 8.29 -26.29
N ASP A 586 -11.76 9.49 -25.87
CA ASP A 586 -12.78 10.28 -26.57
C ASP A 586 -12.31 10.79 -27.95
N ALA A 587 -11.03 11.14 -28.08
CA ALA A 587 -10.43 11.50 -29.36
C ALA A 587 -10.40 10.31 -30.33
N SER A 588 -9.90 9.15 -29.89
CA SER A 588 -9.85 7.92 -30.70
C SER A 588 -11.22 7.38 -31.05
N GLN A 589 -12.21 7.43 -30.13
CA GLN A 589 -13.61 7.14 -30.46
C GLN A 589 -14.17 8.10 -31.52
N THR A 590 -13.77 9.38 -31.50
CA THR A 590 -14.24 10.36 -32.49
C THR A 590 -13.68 10.06 -33.87
N LEU A 591 -12.37 9.77 -33.95
CA LEU A 591 -11.75 9.27 -35.19
C LEU A 591 -12.43 7.99 -35.71
N VAL A 592 -12.74 7.03 -34.84
CA VAL A 592 -13.44 5.79 -35.21
C VAL A 592 -14.87 6.08 -35.69
N ARG A 593 -15.58 7.04 -35.10
CA ARG A 593 -16.92 7.48 -35.57
C ARG A 593 -16.84 8.09 -36.97
N GLU A 594 -15.84 8.94 -37.23
CA GLU A 594 -15.61 9.57 -38.54
C GLU A 594 -15.26 8.53 -39.61
N VAL A 595 -14.26 7.66 -39.35
CA VAL A 595 -13.85 6.59 -40.28
C VAL A 595 -15.00 5.59 -40.54
N CYS A 596 -15.86 5.32 -39.55
CA CYS A 596 -17.05 4.50 -39.76
C CYS A 596 -18.09 5.19 -40.65
N ALA A 597 -18.25 6.52 -40.55
CA ALA A 597 -19.16 7.28 -41.41
C ALA A 597 -18.64 7.36 -42.87
N GLU A 598 -17.33 7.61 -43.06
CA GLU A 598 -16.69 7.55 -44.38
C GLU A 598 -16.87 6.17 -45.03
N ARG A 599 -16.63 5.10 -44.28
CA ARG A 599 -16.80 3.72 -44.74
C ARG A 599 -18.25 3.43 -45.17
N GLU A 600 -19.25 3.94 -44.44
CA GLU A 600 -20.65 3.69 -44.77
C GLU A 600 -21.11 4.49 -45.99
N GLU A 601 -20.61 5.72 -46.20
CA GLU A 601 -20.88 6.47 -47.44
C GLU A 601 -20.14 5.86 -48.65
N LEU A 602 -18.91 5.40 -48.48
CA LEU A 602 -18.19 4.61 -49.50
C LEU A 602 -18.96 3.34 -49.89
N ARG A 603 -19.50 2.62 -48.89
CA ARG A 603 -20.34 1.44 -49.11
C ARG A 603 -21.62 1.78 -49.87
N LYS A 604 -22.32 2.84 -49.47
CA LYS A 604 -23.53 3.35 -50.13
C LYS A 604 -23.26 3.78 -51.58
N MET A 605 -22.11 4.38 -51.88
CA MET A 605 -21.70 4.65 -53.26
C MET A 605 -21.44 3.37 -54.07
N LEU A 606 -20.84 2.35 -53.44
CA LEU A 606 -20.61 1.05 -54.08
C LEU A 606 -21.90 0.28 -54.35
N ASP A 607 -22.82 0.22 -53.38
CA ASP A 607 -24.14 -0.41 -53.54
C ASP A 607 -24.97 0.31 -54.62
N ASN A 608 -24.93 1.66 -54.67
CA ASN A 608 -25.54 2.45 -55.74
C ASN A 608 -24.96 2.06 -57.12
N LYS A 609 -23.62 2.03 -57.26
CA LYS A 609 -22.97 1.68 -58.54
C LYS A 609 -23.21 0.22 -58.95
N GLN A 610 -23.31 -0.71 -57.99
CA GLN A 610 -23.71 -2.08 -58.27
C GLN A 610 -25.16 -2.17 -58.76
N SER A 611 -26.07 -1.35 -58.23
CA SER A 611 -27.46 -1.28 -58.70
C SER A 611 -27.58 -0.69 -60.10
N GLU A 612 -26.78 0.33 -60.42
CA GLU A 612 -26.69 0.98 -61.74
C GLU A 612 -26.18 -0.02 -62.80
N ILE A 613 -25.06 -0.70 -62.52
CA ILE A 613 -24.52 -1.79 -63.36
C ILE A 613 -25.58 -2.88 -63.61
N SER A 614 -26.30 -3.30 -62.57
CA SER A 614 -27.32 -4.34 -62.68
C SER A 614 -28.53 -3.88 -63.51
N SER A 615 -28.88 -2.59 -63.46
CA SER A 615 -29.93 -2.00 -64.30
C SER A 615 -29.50 -1.92 -65.77
N GLU A 616 -28.27 -1.45 -66.05
CA GLU A 616 -27.72 -1.39 -67.40
C GLU A 616 -27.64 -2.78 -68.06
N ASP A 617 -27.26 -3.81 -67.29
CA ASP A 617 -27.17 -5.19 -67.79
C ASP A 617 -28.56 -5.77 -68.08
N GLN A 618 -29.56 -5.46 -67.24
CA GLN A 618 -30.94 -5.85 -67.48
C GLN A 618 -31.56 -5.10 -68.67
N GLU A 619 -31.25 -3.81 -68.87
CA GLU A 619 -31.63 -3.05 -70.07
C GLU A 619 -31.11 -3.73 -71.34
N VAL A 620 -29.80 -4.05 -71.38
CA VAL A 620 -29.18 -4.67 -72.56
C VAL A 620 -29.72 -6.08 -72.81
N MET A 621 -29.99 -6.87 -71.76
CA MET A 621 -30.66 -8.17 -71.91
C MET A 621 -32.09 -8.00 -72.45
N ASN A 622 -32.85 -7.01 -71.99
CA ASN A 622 -34.21 -6.75 -72.46
C ASN A 622 -34.21 -6.27 -73.93
N GLU A 623 -33.34 -5.32 -74.31
CA GLU A 623 -33.19 -4.87 -75.71
C GLU A 623 -32.80 -6.04 -76.62
N MET A 624 -31.87 -6.90 -76.19
CA MET A 624 -31.44 -8.06 -76.97
C MET A 624 -32.53 -9.14 -77.09
N GLN A 625 -33.27 -9.43 -76.01
CA GLN A 625 -34.39 -10.38 -76.05
C GLN A 625 -35.52 -9.90 -76.97
N MET A 626 -35.85 -8.60 -76.94
CA MET A 626 -36.84 -8.01 -77.86
C MET A 626 -36.39 -8.14 -79.32
N LEU A 627 -35.14 -7.82 -79.64
CA LEU A 627 -34.61 -7.92 -81.00
C LEU A 627 -34.51 -9.38 -81.49
N LEU A 628 -34.22 -10.33 -80.61
CA LEU A 628 -34.27 -11.76 -80.92
C LEU A 628 -35.71 -12.24 -81.17
N GLY A 629 -36.69 -11.77 -80.40
CA GLY A 629 -38.11 -12.05 -80.65
C GLY A 629 -38.62 -11.46 -81.97
N GLU A 630 -38.20 -10.24 -82.34
CA GLU A 630 -38.45 -9.65 -83.67
C GLU A 630 -37.80 -10.50 -84.79
N PHE A 631 -36.68 -11.16 -84.53
CA PHE A 631 -36.00 -12.04 -85.49
C PHE A 631 -36.66 -13.43 -85.62
N GLU A 632 -37.12 -14.03 -84.51
CA GLU A 632 -37.86 -15.29 -84.50
C GLU A 632 -39.22 -15.16 -85.19
N THR A 633 -39.95 -14.06 -84.92
CA THR A 633 -41.23 -13.76 -85.58
C THR A 633 -41.07 -13.49 -87.08
N HIS A 634 -40.00 -12.80 -87.50
CA HIS A 634 -39.66 -12.65 -88.93
C HIS A 634 -39.37 -14.00 -89.63
N ASN A 635 -38.95 -15.05 -88.89
CA ASN A 635 -38.62 -16.35 -89.48
C ASN A 635 -39.79 -17.35 -89.55
N ASN A 636 -40.80 -17.24 -88.68
CA ASN A 636 -41.72 -18.37 -88.43
C ASN A 636 -43.04 -18.39 -89.21
N GLU A 637 -43.62 -17.25 -89.66
CA GLU A 637 -44.91 -17.30 -90.38
C GLU A 637 -45.11 -16.15 -91.40
N GLY A 638 -45.62 -16.50 -92.59
CA GLY A 638 -45.80 -15.58 -93.72
C GLY A 638 -47.07 -14.73 -93.62
N GLY A 639 -47.24 -14.00 -92.51
CA GLY A 639 -48.52 -13.40 -92.10
C GLY A 639 -48.69 -11.89 -92.28
N GLU A 640 -47.62 -11.09 -92.33
CA GLU A 640 -47.68 -9.63 -92.56
C GLU A 640 -46.36 -9.10 -93.15
N VAL A 641 -46.34 -7.85 -93.66
CA VAL A 641 -45.11 -7.26 -94.22
C VAL A 641 -44.18 -6.84 -93.07
N PRO A 642 -42.95 -7.39 -92.96
CA PRO A 642 -42.06 -7.05 -91.85
C PRO A 642 -41.66 -5.57 -91.93
N GLN A 643 -41.90 -4.85 -90.84
CA GLN A 643 -41.80 -3.38 -90.78
C GLN A 643 -40.34 -2.87 -90.75
N LYS A 644 -39.38 -3.77 -90.56
CA LYS A 644 -37.92 -3.59 -90.64
C LYS A 644 -37.35 -4.74 -91.46
N SER A 645 -36.26 -4.54 -92.18
CA SER A 645 -35.58 -5.67 -92.86
C SER A 645 -34.72 -6.50 -91.90
N SER A 646 -34.47 -7.79 -92.20
CA SER A 646 -33.54 -8.63 -91.41
C SER A 646 -32.13 -8.00 -91.28
N PHE A 647 -31.64 -7.30 -92.31
CA PHE A 647 -30.39 -6.54 -92.26
C PHE A 647 -30.44 -5.35 -91.28
N GLU A 648 -31.61 -4.73 -91.13
CA GLU A 648 -31.86 -3.59 -90.24
C GLU A 648 -32.06 -4.02 -88.79
N LEU A 649 -32.66 -5.19 -88.55
CA LEU A 649 -32.62 -5.89 -87.27
C LEU A 649 -31.19 -6.24 -86.88
N LEU A 650 -30.41 -6.85 -87.78
CA LEU A 650 -29.00 -7.18 -87.53
C LEU A 650 -28.18 -5.92 -87.20
N LYS A 651 -28.45 -4.79 -87.86
CA LYS A 651 -27.85 -3.49 -87.58
C LYS A 651 -28.26 -2.95 -86.20
N GLN A 652 -29.50 -3.17 -85.76
CA GLN A 652 -29.95 -2.81 -84.42
C GLN A 652 -29.25 -3.67 -83.35
N CYS A 653 -29.15 -4.99 -83.55
CA CYS A 653 -28.38 -5.89 -82.67
C CYS A 653 -26.90 -5.47 -82.58
N ALA A 654 -26.27 -5.11 -83.72
CA ALA A 654 -24.90 -4.62 -83.75
C ALA A 654 -24.74 -3.32 -82.94
N GLY A 655 -25.68 -2.37 -83.04
CA GLY A 655 -25.65 -1.13 -82.25
C GLY A 655 -25.87 -1.36 -80.75
N VAL A 656 -26.65 -2.36 -80.34
CA VAL A 656 -26.78 -2.76 -78.92
C VAL A 656 -25.49 -3.39 -78.40
N LEU A 657 -24.82 -4.22 -79.21
CA LEU A 657 -23.51 -4.78 -78.88
C LEU A 657 -22.42 -3.70 -78.79
N GLU A 658 -22.43 -2.72 -79.70
CA GLU A 658 -21.49 -1.59 -79.71
C GLU A 658 -21.61 -0.74 -78.43
N LYS A 659 -22.84 -0.32 -78.06
CA LYS A 659 -23.12 0.32 -76.76
C LYS A 659 -22.66 -0.50 -75.55
N ASN A 660 -22.84 -1.82 -75.58
CA ASN A 660 -22.43 -2.71 -74.49
C ASN A 660 -20.91 -2.77 -74.38
N VAL A 661 -20.18 -2.84 -75.50
CA VAL A 661 -18.71 -2.75 -75.52
C VAL A 661 -18.23 -1.40 -75.00
N GLU A 662 -18.90 -0.29 -75.33
CA GLU A 662 -18.60 1.04 -74.75
C GLU A 662 -18.84 1.08 -73.23
N ARG A 663 -19.99 0.58 -72.74
CA ARG A 663 -20.29 0.45 -71.29
C ARG A 663 -19.22 -0.39 -70.59
N LEU A 664 -18.81 -1.54 -71.16
CA LEU A 664 -17.77 -2.40 -70.61
C LEU A 664 -16.39 -1.74 -70.59
N ALA A 665 -16.03 -0.93 -71.60
CA ALA A 665 -14.79 -0.16 -71.62
C ALA A 665 -14.78 0.91 -70.51
N GLN A 666 -15.88 1.65 -70.33
CA GLN A 666 -16.02 2.65 -69.25
C GLN A 666 -15.96 2.00 -67.85
N ARG A 667 -16.57 0.82 -67.66
CA ARG A 667 -16.45 0.03 -66.43
C ARG A 667 -15.02 -0.42 -66.17
N ALA A 668 -14.28 -0.84 -67.20
CA ALA A 668 -12.87 -1.22 -67.06
C ALA A 668 -11.97 -0.03 -66.67
N GLU A 669 -12.20 1.15 -67.25
CA GLU A 669 -11.48 2.37 -66.88
C GLU A 669 -11.78 2.80 -65.43
N TYR A 670 -13.05 2.76 -65.01
CA TYR A 670 -13.44 3.02 -63.62
C TYR A 670 -12.79 2.03 -62.64
N ILE A 671 -12.74 0.74 -62.97
CA ILE A 671 -12.04 -0.28 -62.17
C ILE A 671 -10.54 0.02 -62.09
N GLN A 672 -9.90 0.50 -63.17
CA GLN A 672 -8.49 0.90 -63.14
C GLN A 672 -8.26 2.09 -62.20
N GLN A 673 -9.08 3.14 -62.29
CA GLN A 673 -9.04 4.31 -61.40
C GLN A 673 -9.26 3.93 -59.92
N GLN A 674 -10.19 3.03 -59.63
CA GLN A 674 -10.43 2.53 -58.27
C GLN A 674 -9.25 1.70 -57.72
N ASN A 675 -8.63 0.86 -58.54
CA ASN A 675 -7.42 0.11 -58.13
C ASN A 675 -6.25 1.05 -57.81
N GLU A 676 -6.09 2.13 -58.58
CA GLU A 676 -5.05 3.14 -58.36
C GLU A 676 -5.31 3.97 -57.08
N LEU A 677 -6.57 4.33 -56.81
CA LEU A 677 -6.99 4.93 -55.54
C LEU A 677 -6.70 3.99 -54.35
N VAL A 678 -7.10 2.72 -54.44
CA VAL A 678 -6.86 1.70 -53.41
C VAL A 678 -5.36 1.50 -53.15
N LYS A 679 -4.52 1.54 -54.19
CA LYS A 679 -3.06 1.54 -54.04
C LYS A 679 -2.57 2.74 -53.23
N SER A 680 -3.02 3.95 -53.57
CA SER A 680 -2.64 5.18 -52.85
C SER A 680 -3.10 5.19 -51.38
N LEU A 681 -4.25 4.57 -51.08
CA LEU A 681 -4.76 4.42 -49.71
C LEU A 681 -3.93 3.40 -48.91
N ARG A 682 -3.54 2.27 -49.53
CA ARG A 682 -2.65 1.28 -48.90
C ARG A 682 -1.25 1.84 -48.62
N GLU A 683 -0.68 2.61 -49.55
CA GLU A 683 0.59 3.30 -49.34
C GLU A 683 0.49 4.34 -48.20
N ARG A 684 -0.64 5.03 -48.08
CA ARG A 684 -0.90 5.97 -46.98
C ARG A 684 -1.10 5.28 -45.63
N MET A 685 -1.84 4.17 -45.58
CA MET A 685 -1.98 3.35 -44.37
C MET A 685 -0.63 2.82 -43.92
N LYS A 686 0.16 2.25 -44.83
CA LYS A 686 1.51 1.77 -44.55
C LYS A 686 2.41 2.87 -44.00
N ASN A 687 2.35 4.10 -44.54
CA ASN A 687 3.10 5.22 -43.99
C ASN A 687 2.65 5.61 -42.57
N TYR A 688 1.36 5.46 -42.23
CA TYR A 688 0.89 5.67 -40.85
C TYR A 688 1.33 4.53 -39.90
N GLU A 689 1.33 3.28 -40.37
CA GLU A 689 1.87 2.14 -39.63
C GLU A 689 3.39 2.29 -39.37
N GLU A 690 4.16 2.71 -40.37
CA GLU A 690 5.60 2.96 -40.24
C GLU A 690 5.91 4.19 -39.36
N ASN A 691 5.05 5.21 -39.33
CA ASN A 691 5.17 6.34 -38.41
C ASN A 691 4.73 6.02 -36.95
N LEU A 692 4.04 4.90 -36.72
CA LEU A 692 3.71 4.41 -35.37
C LEU A 692 4.84 3.54 -34.78
N ASP A 693 5.66 2.92 -35.63
CA ASP A 693 6.85 2.12 -35.26
C ASP A 693 8.01 3.01 -34.71
N ASP A 694 8.01 4.31 -35.02
CA ASP A 694 9.05 5.27 -34.65
C ASP A 694 9.13 5.57 -33.14
N GLY A 695 8.20 5.05 -32.34
CA GLY A 695 8.27 5.08 -30.86
C GLY A 695 9.45 4.28 -30.30
N MET A 696 9.93 3.25 -31.01
CA MET A 696 11.07 2.41 -30.61
C MET A 696 11.86 1.94 -31.83
N SER A 697 12.95 2.65 -32.16
CA SER A 697 13.90 2.20 -33.18
C SER A 697 14.32 0.73 -32.98
N LYS A 698 14.41 -0.03 -34.07
CA LYS A 698 14.82 -1.45 -34.06
C LYS A 698 16.19 -1.68 -33.42
N GLU A 699 17.07 -0.68 -33.40
CA GLU A 699 18.34 -0.73 -32.66
C GLU A 699 18.10 -0.76 -31.14
N ARG A 700 17.12 0.01 -30.65
CA ARG A 700 16.70 0.07 -29.26
C ARG A 700 15.89 -1.17 -28.82
N GLU A 701 15.10 -1.74 -29.73
CA GLU A 701 14.47 -3.07 -29.54
C GLU A 701 15.55 -4.15 -29.31
N LEU A 702 16.60 -4.14 -30.14
CA LEU A 702 17.73 -5.07 -30.05
C LEU A 702 18.59 -4.85 -28.78
N GLU A 703 18.75 -3.60 -28.32
CA GLU A 703 19.32 -3.30 -26.98
C GLU A 703 18.48 -3.92 -25.85
N LEU A 704 17.15 -3.72 -25.87
CA LEU A 704 16.26 -4.28 -24.84
C LEU A 704 16.27 -5.80 -24.85
N GLN A 705 16.27 -6.44 -26.03
CA GLN A 705 16.36 -7.89 -26.15
C GLN A 705 17.68 -8.42 -25.56
N ASN A 706 18.82 -7.77 -25.83
CA ASN A 706 20.10 -8.12 -25.20
C ASN A 706 20.08 -7.95 -23.68
N ILE A 707 19.40 -6.93 -23.15
CA ILE A 707 19.23 -6.72 -21.71
C ILE A 707 18.37 -7.84 -21.10
N ILE A 708 17.26 -8.20 -21.75
CA ILE A 708 16.37 -9.29 -21.34
C ILE A 708 17.12 -10.63 -21.34
N ASP A 709 17.86 -10.95 -22.41
CA ASP A 709 18.65 -12.18 -22.50
C ASP A 709 19.83 -12.23 -21.53
N SER A 710 20.35 -11.07 -21.10
CA SER A 710 21.33 -10.98 -20.00
C SER A 710 20.68 -11.24 -18.65
N GLN A 711 19.53 -10.61 -18.36
CA GLN A 711 18.76 -10.78 -17.13
C GLN A 711 18.22 -12.21 -17.00
N ALA A 712 17.75 -12.83 -18.07
CA ALA A 712 17.30 -14.21 -18.09
C ALA A 712 18.44 -15.20 -17.76
N ARG A 713 19.68 -14.93 -18.21
CA ARG A 713 20.86 -15.74 -17.82
C ARG A 713 21.19 -15.58 -16.34
N GLU A 714 21.15 -14.36 -15.80
CA GLU A 714 21.33 -14.09 -14.37
C GLU A 714 20.23 -14.74 -13.50
N LEU A 715 18.96 -14.65 -13.91
CA LEU A 715 17.83 -15.29 -13.21
C LEU A 715 17.95 -16.82 -13.20
N ASN A 716 18.35 -17.44 -14.32
CA ASN A 716 18.63 -18.87 -14.37
C ASN A 716 19.82 -19.27 -13.48
N LEU A 717 20.88 -18.46 -13.45
CA LEU A 717 22.05 -18.68 -12.61
C LEU A 717 21.70 -18.58 -11.10
N VAL A 718 20.93 -17.56 -10.71
CA VAL A 718 20.41 -17.38 -9.34
C VAL A 718 19.42 -18.49 -8.97
N GLY A 719 18.54 -18.89 -9.88
CA GLY A 719 17.62 -20.03 -9.69
C GLY A 719 18.37 -21.34 -9.48
N SER A 720 19.42 -21.60 -10.26
CA SER A 720 20.28 -22.77 -10.08
C SER A 720 21.02 -22.75 -8.74
N ALA A 721 21.43 -21.56 -8.26
CA ALA A 721 22.07 -21.38 -6.96
C ALA A 721 21.10 -21.66 -5.80
N TRP A 722 19.86 -21.15 -5.89
CA TRP A 722 18.80 -21.44 -4.94
C TRP A 722 18.43 -22.92 -4.91
N TYR A 723 18.33 -23.57 -6.07
CA TYR A 723 18.10 -25.01 -6.15
C TYR A 723 19.26 -25.80 -5.51
N HIS A 724 20.52 -25.42 -5.78
CA HIS A 724 21.69 -26.04 -5.15
C HIS A 724 21.73 -25.83 -3.63
N LEU A 725 21.34 -24.65 -3.14
CA LEU A 725 21.24 -24.36 -1.72
C LEU A 725 20.13 -25.19 -1.07
N GLN A 726 18.92 -25.15 -1.63
CA GLN A 726 17.76 -25.92 -1.15
C GLN A 726 18.04 -27.43 -1.11
N SER A 727 18.70 -27.96 -2.15
CA SER A 727 19.13 -29.36 -2.19
C SER A 727 20.16 -29.69 -1.10
N ARG A 728 21.05 -28.76 -0.71
CA ARG A 728 21.98 -28.94 0.42
C ARG A 728 21.28 -28.88 1.79
N TRP A 729 20.26 -28.03 1.95
CA TRP A 729 19.40 -28.00 3.13
C TRP A 729 18.63 -29.34 3.27
N GLN A 730 17.98 -29.80 2.20
CA GLN A 730 17.22 -31.06 2.20
C GLN A 730 18.12 -32.29 2.45
N ASN A 731 19.32 -32.31 1.89
CA ASN A 731 20.31 -33.37 2.14
C ASN A 731 21.11 -33.18 3.45
N ASN A 732 20.68 -32.25 4.32
CA ASN A 732 21.21 -31.99 5.68
C ASN A 732 22.73 -31.79 5.76
N ASN A 733 23.36 -31.34 4.68
CA ASN A 733 24.81 -31.45 4.46
C ASN A 733 25.54 -30.13 4.76
N MET A 734 25.08 -29.40 5.79
CA MET A 734 25.44 -28.00 6.01
C MET A 734 26.20 -27.82 7.34
N THR A 735 27.52 -27.96 7.29
CA THR A 735 28.41 -27.53 8.37
C THR A 735 28.38 -26.01 8.49
N VAL A 736 27.53 -25.48 9.36
CA VAL A 736 27.45 -24.04 9.66
C VAL A 736 28.67 -23.62 10.48
N SER A 737 29.77 -23.34 9.79
CA SER A 737 30.92 -22.64 10.35
C SER A 737 30.48 -21.24 10.77
N ARG A 738 30.20 -21.06 12.06
CA ARG A 738 29.77 -19.77 12.64
C ARG A 738 30.87 -18.73 12.40
N TYR A 739 30.61 -17.79 11.49
CA TYR A 739 31.55 -16.72 11.16
C TYR A 739 31.67 -15.77 12.36
N ARG A 740 32.74 -15.90 13.16
CA ARG A 740 33.20 -14.81 14.03
C ARG A 740 33.88 -13.76 13.15
N HIS A 741 33.65 -12.48 13.43
CA HIS A 741 34.43 -11.41 12.80
C HIS A 741 35.92 -11.57 13.10
N GLY A 742 36.74 -11.42 12.06
CA GLY A 742 38.20 -11.43 12.11
C GLY A 742 38.73 -10.98 10.74
N ALA A 743 39.64 -10.01 10.72
CA ALA A 743 39.96 -9.26 9.50
C ALA A 743 40.72 -10.08 8.44
N SER A 744 40.17 -10.17 7.23
CA SER A 744 40.93 -10.30 5.98
C SER A 744 40.05 -9.96 4.77
N THR A 745 40.26 -8.79 4.17
CA THR A 745 39.66 -8.40 2.88
C THR A 745 40.52 -8.95 1.74
N GLY A 746 40.07 -10.07 1.15
CA GLY A 746 40.80 -10.78 0.09
C GLY A 746 39.97 -11.90 -0.56
N ASP A 747 40.31 -13.16 -0.28
CA ASP A 747 39.90 -14.31 -1.10
C ASP A 747 38.73 -15.15 -0.56
N SER A 748 37.54 -14.54 -0.45
CA SER A 748 36.29 -15.27 -0.13
C SER A 748 35.14 -15.01 -1.10
N LYS A 749 35.42 -14.86 -2.40
CA LYS A 749 34.40 -14.84 -3.46
C LYS A 749 33.52 -16.11 -3.39
N GLY A 750 32.26 -15.95 -2.97
CA GLY A 750 31.30 -17.04 -2.84
C GLY A 750 30.99 -17.74 -4.17
N TRP A 751 30.35 -18.92 -4.11
CA TRP A 751 30.08 -19.76 -5.29
C TRP A 751 29.35 -19.00 -6.42
N LEU A 752 28.36 -18.17 -6.07
CA LEU A 752 27.66 -17.29 -7.02
C LEU A 752 28.61 -16.29 -7.72
N ALA A 753 29.56 -15.69 -7.00
CA ALA A 753 30.52 -14.75 -7.59
C ALA A 753 31.52 -15.48 -8.52
N LYS A 754 31.89 -16.72 -8.19
CA LYS A 754 32.72 -17.56 -9.08
C LYS A 754 31.96 -18.02 -10.32
N GLN A 755 30.67 -18.34 -10.20
CA GLN A 755 29.79 -18.65 -11.34
C GLN A 755 29.59 -17.45 -12.26
N ARG A 756 29.33 -16.24 -11.72
CA ARG A 756 29.21 -15.01 -12.52
C ARG A 756 30.45 -14.77 -13.38
N ASN A 757 31.64 -14.79 -12.78
CA ASN A 757 32.91 -14.67 -13.52
C ASN A 757 33.06 -15.69 -14.66
N ALA A 758 32.52 -16.91 -14.53
CA ALA A 758 32.56 -17.94 -15.57
C ALA A 758 31.52 -17.72 -16.70
N VAL A 759 30.47 -16.93 -16.47
CA VAL A 759 29.38 -16.65 -17.43
C VAL A 759 29.51 -15.27 -18.08
N THR A 760 30.12 -14.28 -17.40
CA THR A 760 30.27 -12.91 -17.91
C THR A 760 31.56 -12.66 -18.71
N GLY A 761 32.50 -13.62 -18.76
CA GLY A 761 33.57 -13.66 -19.77
C GLY A 761 34.54 -12.48 -19.80
N TYR A 762 35.15 -12.14 -18.65
CA TYR A 762 36.30 -11.22 -18.53
C TYR A 762 37.41 -11.87 -17.67
#